data_AF-A0A1V6FT36-F1
#
_entry.id   AF-A0A1V6FT36-F1
#
_cell.length_a   1.000
_cell.length_b   1.000
_cell.length_c   1.000
_cell.angle_alpha   90.00
_cell.angle_beta   90.00
_cell.angle_gamma   90.00
#
_symmetry.space_group_name_H-M   'P 1'
#
loop_
_entity.id
_entity.type
_entity.pdbx_description
1 polymer ?
#
loop_
_entity_poly.entity_id
_entity_poly.type
_entity_poly.pdbx_seq_one_letter_code
_entity_poly.pdbx_strand_id
1 'polypeptide(L)'
;MRKRIITIAVLIIAIAVIFSMAACKPPAPPTNNNNQAIVAILPDLLDCGQEEYLTVPKKIYAPTVLATQTQKIVDKQQESRDDYRGDSEWSNDNYYAFEKPYFDDDDNWIEDDATTVTKILCYSEAEDIIERMALAGIDEDRMIELVEYITRDDSDYDKLEKGDLDKYPLTRGDGSAILDYDNLDEISDIRDNFDDYKLTDGDGDNTKAYGQTEEFWEDLAKFKKRKINSEIYQIFDNEADMFARFQMEYMNHQIQVVSEVMIPAYKANQVALGLFALGDDTPDNNLIDTDEFKDYMREELFDIGTLSYFLAFADLTLPTNSENYWRASSNNRKKAMTLYGYTYQYEKKEHEVFDDSVMVGSRTEYEDYLFLGHKDYFTDGIDGSSSKGVDIAVRFTEYDRRSYREAYRYSASFYNKYYTAQYEFQSLQEARDREVYTDSVEYLTGIGYAANSEVTYTDEMIDGLALGFAESLKISDVNYEYTGVYDNVNQYNKRNTDWNSLTDSQKEQRGINAIKEVMLQYEQLESQHYTITHDTITSSDLIKFLQYQIKSYSADYVRAIQDNKKEQVINRRKLQRAFQYFDHVYIYTEEKDAFINQFPEIEEQGVVEEKIEDLGRTKAMYVNLNANYSGTDIESQITRANAADWPGIASNMAQTLSIDYERYNPQGDYYVDEYFEDQLIKRVWDCGGTDDECGREDDPYDGSDTHMYDNELGERLECERTYDLNWALSRLLNEHEKVFRHMSGQIEVEFKKVSDFTDYYDIEKQWGGTPEVVYLSSEIQEIPTKQATWASHETDTVDPGDEISTVVLTGTGGGQKPNYQLSFVGTQRYQPAGENNGRQYFNSDYCYYEFDAWCVDEALLYEVQPEDSFRFDIRLYPRYKVINKVAPGQ
;
A
#
# COMPACT_ATOMS: atom_id res chain seq x y z
N MET A 1 9.08 18.15 20.18
CA MET A 1 8.03 19.17 19.91
C MET A 1 8.15 19.85 18.55
N ARG A 2 9.27 20.50 18.18
CA ARG A 2 9.31 21.37 16.97
C ARG A 2 8.87 20.75 15.62
N LYS A 3 9.05 19.45 15.37
CA LYS A 3 8.51 18.77 14.17
C LYS A 3 6.96 18.74 14.12
N ARG A 4 6.27 18.69 15.28
CA ARG A 4 4.80 18.61 15.41
C ARG A 4 4.00 19.82 14.85
N ILE A 5 4.69 20.85 14.37
CA ILE A 5 4.10 22.07 13.81
C ILE A 5 3.84 21.89 12.29
N ILE A 6 4.76 21.22 11.59
CA ILE A 6 4.61 20.87 10.16
C ILE A 6 3.39 19.94 9.99
N THR A 7 3.23 19.00 10.93
CA THR A 7 2.12 18.06 11.04
C THR A 7 0.74 18.72 10.90
N ILE A 8 0.58 19.94 11.43
CA ILE A 8 -0.72 20.65 11.45
C ILE A 8 -1.12 21.19 10.08
N ALA A 9 -0.17 21.67 9.28
CA ALA A 9 -0.46 22.05 7.90
C ALA A 9 -0.90 20.82 7.10
N VAL A 10 -0.19 19.71 7.28
CA VAL A 10 -0.40 18.49 6.50
C VAL A 10 -1.70 17.76 6.89
N LEU A 11 -2.11 17.78 8.16
CA LEU A 11 -3.46 17.39 8.60
C LEU A 11 -4.59 18.15 7.90
N ILE A 12 -4.33 19.39 7.50
CA ILE A 12 -5.32 20.27 6.84
C ILE A 12 -5.22 20.10 5.31
N ILE A 13 -4.03 19.81 4.78
CA ILE A 13 -3.80 19.34 3.40
C ILE A 13 -4.60 18.05 3.08
N ALA A 14 -4.92 17.21 4.07
CA ALA A 14 -5.78 16.02 3.93
C ALA A 14 -7.08 16.26 3.13
N ILE A 15 -7.73 17.42 3.32
CA ILE A 15 -9.00 17.78 2.64
C ILE A 15 -8.75 18.22 1.18
N ALA A 16 -7.50 18.54 0.83
CA ALA A 16 -7.07 18.88 -0.52
C ALA A 16 -6.49 17.68 -1.29
N VAL A 17 -5.70 16.79 -0.67
CA VAL A 17 -4.96 15.70 -1.36
C VAL A 17 -5.87 14.73 -2.12
N ILE A 18 -7.02 14.36 -1.54
CA ILE A 18 -8.00 13.48 -2.21
C ILE A 18 -8.60 14.13 -3.48
N PHE A 19 -8.39 15.43 -3.69
CA PHE A 19 -8.91 16.19 -4.83
C PHE A 19 -7.86 17.07 -5.55
N SER A 20 -6.57 16.91 -5.23
CA SER A 20 -5.47 17.53 -5.96
C SER A 20 -5.02 16.66 -7.14
N MET A 21 -5.99 16.18 -7.94
CA MET A 21 -5.78 16.16 -9.39
C MET A 21 -5.40 17.60 -9.78
N ALA A 22 -4.23 17.75 -10.39
CA ALA A 22 -3.40 18.94 -10.27
C ALA A 22 -4.01 20.22 -10.89
N ALA A 23 -3.31 21.33 -10.69
CA ALA A 23 -3.67 22.71 -11.03
C ALA A 23 -2.46 23.35 -11.80
N CYS A 24 -2.44 24.02 -12.99
CA CYS A 24 -3.36 24.58 -14.01
C CYS A 24 -2.60 25.12 -15.27
N LYS A 25 -3.09 25.06 -16.55
CA LYS A 25 -2.90 26.04 -17.69
C LYS A 25 -2.17 25.58 -18.98
N PRO A 26 -2.55 26.12 -20.16
CA PRO A 26 -1.70 26.23 -21.36
C PRO A 26 -1.75 27.69 -21.92
N PRO A 27 -1.26 28.05 -23.14
CA PRO A 27 -1.02 29.46 -23.47
C PRO A 27 -2.29 30.29 -23.77
N ALA A 28 -2.26 31.56 -23.32
CA ALA A 28 -3.04 32.74 -23.71
C ALA A 28 -4.56 32.59 -24.02
N PRO A 29 -5.45 33.30 -23.31
CA PRO A 29 -6.88 32.96 -23.24
C PRO A 29 -7.64 33.16 -24.57
N PRO A 30 -8.47 32.17 -24.97
CA PRO A 30 -9.66 32.43 -25.77
C PRO A 30 -10.65 33.25 -24.93
N THR A 31 -11.12 34.40 -25.42
CA THR A 31 -12.12 35.22 -24.69
C THR A 31 -13.52 34.60 -24.76
N ASN A 32 -13.81 33.67 -23.85
CA ASN A 32 -15.15 33.19 -23.53
C ASN A 32 -15.27 32.98 -22.01
N ASN A 33 -16.30 33.56 -21.38
CA ASN A 33 -16.53 33.52 -19.94
C ASN A 33 -17.21 32.19 -19.49
N ASN A 34 -16.74 31.06 -20.02
CA ASN A 34 -17.45 29.77 -19.93
C ASN A 34 -16.73 28.72 -19.09
N ASN A 35 -15.50 28.97 -18.63
CA ASN A 35 -14.72 28.01 -17.82
C ASN A 35 -15.15 27.96 -16.34
N GLN A 36 -16.19 28.69 -15.94
CA GLN A 36 -16.86 28.61 -14.63
C GLN A 36 -18.14 27.76 -14.70
N ALA A 37 -18.16 26.75 -15.56
CA ALA A 37 -19.27 25.80 -15.65
C ALA A 37 -18.88 24.53 -14.89
N ILE A 38 -19.77 24.08 -13.99
CA ILE A 38 -19.69 22.77 -13.32
C ILE A 38 -19.34 21.70 -14.37
N VAL A 39 -18.37 20.84 -14.05
CA VAL A 39 -17.91 19.80 -14.97
C VAL A 39 -19.10 18.95 -15.41
N ALA A 40 -19.29 18.84 -16.72
CA ALA A 40 -20.42 18.10 -17.27
C ALA A 40 -20.30 16.63 -16.87
N ILE A 41 -21.33 16.10 -16.21
CA ILE A 41 -21.36 14.69 -15.81
C ILE A 41 -21.34 13.82 -17.07
N LEU A 42 -20.36 12.93 -17.15
CA LEU A 42 -20.22 11.91 -18.19
C LEU A 42 -21.46 11.00 -18.19
N PRO A 43 -21.92 10.52 -19.36
CA PRO A 43 -22.98 9.50 -19.42
C PRO A 43 -22.60 8.28 -18.58
N ASP A 44 -23.54 7.80 -17.74
CA ASP A 44 -23.40 6.52 -17.03
C ASP A 44 -22.99 5.40 -18.03
N LEU A 45 -21.97 4.60 -17.68
CA LEU A 45 -21.48 3.50 -18.51
C LEU A 45 -22.53 2.39 -18.67
N LEU A 46 -22.37 1.53 -19.67
CA LEU A 46 -23.31 0.45 -19.97
C LEU A 46 -23.26 -0.63 -18.89
N ASP A 47 -24.42 -0.92 -18.30
CA ASP A 47 -24.61 -2.08 -17.42
C ASP A 47 -24.79 -3.36 -18.25
N CYS A 48 -23.69 -4.06 -18.50
CA CYS A 48 -23.67 -5.32 -19.25
C CYS A 48 -24.38 -6.48 -18.52
N GLY A 49 -24.82 -6.29 -17.27
CA GLY A 49 -25.66 -7.26 -16.53
C GLY A 49 -27.13 -7.27 -16.96
N GLN A 50 -27.56 -6.38 -17.86
CA GLN A 50 -28.94 -6.39 -18.38
C GLN A 50 -29.22 -7.62 -19.26
N GLU A 51 -30.46 -8.13 -19.19
CA GLU A 51 -30.87 -9.45 -19.73
C GLU A 51 -30.52 -9.66 -21.22
N GLU A 52 -30.50 -8.59 -22.01
CA GLU A 52 -30.20 -8.62 -23.45
C GLU A 52 -28.73 -8.91 -23.79
N TYR A 53 -27.79 -8.66 -22.87
CA TYR A 53 -26.35 -8.95 -23.04
C TYR A 53 -25.95 -10.35 -22.57
N LEU A 54 -26.83 -11.05 -21.82
CA LEU A 54 -26.49 -12.32 -21.17
C LEU A 54 -26.57 -13.55 -22.10
N THR A 55 -27.32 -13.47 -23.20
CA THR A 55 -27.68 -14.63 -24.03
C THR A 55 -27.38 -14.38 -25.51
N VAL A 56 -26.14 -14.65 -25.89
CA VAL A 56 -25.67 -14.59 -27.29
C VAL A 56 -25.57 -16.02 -27.83
N PRO A 57 -25.97 -16.31 -29.09
CA PRO A 57 -25.76 -17.62 -29.69
C PRO A 57 -24.26 -17.90 -29.90
N LYS A 58 -23.83 -19.15 -29.62
CA LYS A 58 -22.47 -19.61 -29.95
C LYS A 58 -22.18 -19.34 -31.44
N LYS A 59 -21.03 -18.73 -31.72
CA LYS A 59 -20.62 -18.40 -33.09
C LYS A 59 -20.15 -19.64 -33.84
N ILE A 60 -20.15 -19.53 -35.17
CA ILE A 60 -19.74 -20.59 -36.08
C ILE A 60 -18.73 -20.00 -37.06
N TYR A 61 -17.48 -20.38 -36.91
CA TYR A 61 -16.39 -19.96 -37.79
C TYR A 61 -16.32 -20.85 -39.04
N ALA A 62 -15.74 -20.34 -40.11
CA ALA A 62 -15.44 -21.11 -41.31
C ALA A 62 -14.44 -22.23 -40.98
N PRO A 63 -14.68 -23.50 -41.39
CA PRO A 63 -13.81 -24.62 -40.99
C PRO A 63 -12.34 -24.48 -41.37
N THR A 64 -12.03 -23.73 -42.43
CA THR A 64 -10.64 -23.40 -42.81
C THR A 64 -10.01 -22.35 -41.91
N VAL A 65 -10.79 -21.37 -41.43
CA VAL A 65 -10.30 -20.35 -40.49
C VAL A 65 -10.07 -20.99 -39.13
N LEU A 66 -11.05 -21.76 -38.63
CA LEU A 66 -10.93 -22.53 -37.39
C LEU A 66 -9.65 -23.37 -37.38
N ALA A 67 -9.45 -24.24 -38.37
CA ALA A 67 -8.25 -25.10 -38.43
C ALA A 67 -6.93 -24.31 -38.51
N THR A 68 -6.91 -23.12 -39.14
CA THR A 68 -5.72 -22.27 -39.18
C THR A 68 -5.45 -21.58 -37.83
N GLN A 69 -6.47 -21.05 -37.15
CA GLN A 69 -6.27 -20.40 -35.86
C GLN A 69 -5.99 -21.42 -34.74
N THR A 70 -6.63 -22.60 -34.76
CA THR A 70 -6.28 -23.72 -33.86
C THR A 70 -4.83 -24.12 -34.04
N GLN A 71 -4.32 -24.24 -35.27
CA GLN A 71 -2.92 -24.60 -35.50
C GLN A 71 -1.96 -23.56 -34.91
N LYS A 72 -2.23 -22.24 -35.05
CA LYS A 72 -1.39 -21.22 -34.41
C LYS A 72 -1.32 -21.37 -32.89
N ILE A 73 -2.45 -21.70 -32.24
CA ILE A 73 -2.47 -21.95 -30.79
C ILE A 73 -1.66 -23.21 -30.46
N VAL A 74 -1.79 -24.29 -31.24
CA VAL A 74 -0.94 -25.48 -31.08
C VAL A 74 0.54 -25.15 -31.25
N ASP A 75 0.89 -24.31 -32.22
CA ASP A 75 2.27 -23.89 -32.49
C ASP A 75 2.83 -23.05 -31.32
N LYS A 76 2.09 -22.05 -30.82
CA LYS A 76 2.50 -21.23 -29.65
C LYS A 76 2.49 -22.03 -28.34
N GLN A 77 1.55 -22.94 -28.16
CA GLN A 77 1.61 -23.90 -27.06
C GLN A 77 2.85 -24.77 -27.18
N GLN A 78 3.26 -25.17 -28.38
CA GLN A 78 4.45 -25.99 -28.55
C GLN A 78 5.73 -25.22 -28.20
N GLU A 79 5.78 -23.93 -28.52
CA GLU A 79 6.79 -22.97 -28.06
C GLU A 79 6.94 -23.04 -26.52
N SER A 80 5.91 -22.65 -25.76
CA SER A 80 5.92 -22.64 -24.28
C SER A 80 5.97 -24.04 -23.62
N ARG A 81 5.79 -25.13 -24.38
CA ARG A 81 5.91 -26.50 -23.88
C ARG A 81 7.32 -27.07 -24.05
N ASP A 82 8.16 -26.50 -24.93
CA ASP A 82 9.47 -27.08 -25.25
C ASP A 82 10.42 -27.04 -24.04
N ASP A 83 10.33 -25.99 -23.22
CA ASP A 83 11.15 -25.81 -22.01
C ASP A 83 10.85 -26.87 -20.93
N TYR A 84 9.58 -27.10 -20.62
CA TYR A 84 9.16 -28.03 -19.55
C TYR A 84 9.15 -29.52 -19.94
N ARG A 85 9.11 -29.84 -21.25
CA ARG A 85 8.99 -31.25 -21.72
C ARG A 85 10.31 -31.90 -22.14
N GLY A 86 11.34 -31.10 -22.42
CA GLY A 86 12.60 -31.55 -23.02
C GLY A 86 12.41 -32.36 -24.31
N ASP A 87 13.11 -33.50 -24.44
CA ASP A 87 13.06 -34.39 -25.61
C ASP A 87 11.70 -35.12 -25.84
N SER A 88 10.68 -34.88 -25.01
CA SER A 88 9.43 -35.67 -25.03
C SER A 88 8.26 -35.02 -25.78
N GLU A 89 7.40 -35.84 -26.41
CA GLU A 89 6.13 -35.38 -26.97
C GLU A 89 5.17 -35.01 -25.83
N TRP A 90 4.49 -33.86 -25.91
CA TRP A 90 3.56 -33.43 -24.86
C TRP A 90 2.26 -34.23 -24.95
N SER A 91 1.76 -34.72 -23.82
CA SER A 91 0.44 -35.35 -23.71
C SER A 91 -0.19 -35.06 -22.37
N ASN A 92 -1.44 -34.59 -22.38
CA ASN A 92 -2.24 -34.32 -21.19
C ASN A 92 -2.57 -35.58 -20.35
N ASP A 93 -2.23 -36.79 -20.84
CA ASP A 93 -2.22 -38.03 -20.04
C ASP A 93 -1.02 -38.10 -19.05
N ASN A 94 0.02 -37.28 -19.23
CA ASN A 94 1.24 -37.23 -18.41
C ASN A 94 1.30 -35.94 -17.57
N TYR A 95 2.00 -35.99 -16.44
CA TYR A 95 2.40 -34.77 -15.72
C TYR A 95 3.78 -34.31 -16.17
N TYR A 96 3.83 -33.09 -16.70
CA TYR A 96 5.02 -32.26 -16.79
C TYR A 96 4.98 -31.31 -15.60
N ALA A 97 6.00 -31.37 -14.75
CA ALA A 97 6.16 -30.36 -13.70
C ALA A 97 6.64 -29.07 -14.35
N PHE A 98 6.07 -27.95 -13.93
CA PHE A 98 6.70 -26.64 -14.12
C PHE A 98 7.86 -26.48 -13.13
N GLU A 99 8.59 -25.38 -13.26
CA GLU A 99 9.38 -24.83 -12.17
C GLU A 99 8.47 -24.68 -10.91
N LYS A 100 9.09 -24.53 -9.74
CA LYS A 100 8.39 -24.08 -8.54
C LYS A 100 9.35 -23.19 -7.75
N PRO A 101 8.88 -22.14 -7.06
CA PRO A 101 9.76 -21.23 -6.34
C PRO A 101 10.71 -21.95 -5.36
N TYR A 102 12.01 -21.66 -5.47
CA TYR A 102 13.08 -22.44 -4.85
C TYR A 102 14.23 -21.54 -4.36
N PHE A 103 15.23 -22.13 -3.71
CA PHE A 103 16.47 -21.44 -3.35
C PHE A 103 17.64 -21.97 -4.20
N ASP A 104 18.44 -21.07 -4.78
CA ASP A 104 19.53 -21.44 -5.68
C ASP A 104 20.87 -21.73 -4.95
N ASP A 105 21.86 -22.21 -5.71
CA ASP A 105 23.22 -22.55 -5.24
C ASP A 105 23.95 -21.36 -4.57
N ASP A 106 23.49 -20.11 -4.77
CA ASP A 106 24.00 -18.87 -4.20
C ASP A 106 23.04 -18.30 -3.11
N ASP A 107 22.17 -19.14 -2.54
CA ASP A 107 21.21 -18.88 -1.44
C ASP A 107 20.03 -17.93 -1.76
N ASN A 108 19.81 -17.54 -3.02
CA ASN A 108 18.78 -16.58 -3.43
C ASN A 108 17.40 -17.25 -3.59
N TRP A 109 16.32 -16.54 -3.25
CA TRP A 109 14.96 -16.99 -3.55
C TRP A 109 14.61 -16.72 -5.03
N ILE A 110 14.37 -17.79 -5.78
CA ILE A 110 13.95 -17.74 -7.18
C ILE A 110 12.45 -17.98 -7.23
N GLU A 111 11.68 -16.97 -7.68
CA GLU A 111 10.25 -17.14 -8.03
C GLU A 111 10.10 -17.97 -9.31
N ASP A 112 8.87 -18.37 -9.60
CA ASP A 112 8.49 -19.24 -10.72
C ASP A 112 8.62 -18.51 -12.07
N ASP A 113 9.16 -19.18 -13.11
CA ASP A 113 9.46 -18.55 -14.40
C ASP A 113 8.22 -18.32 -15.30
N ALA A 114 7.12 -19.04 -15.03
CA ALA A 114 5.88 -18.95 -15.80
C ALA A 114 4.68 -18.56 -14.94
N THR A 115 3.92 -17.58 -15.42
CA THR A 115 2.63 -17.23 -14.80
C THR A 115 1.66 -18.42 -14.83
N THR A 116 0.70 -18.43 -13.91
CA THR A 116 -0.44 -19.37 -13.93
C THR A 116 -1.20 -19.34 -15.27
N VAL A 117 -1.15 -18.23 -16.03
CA VAL A 117 -1.68 -18.14 -17.39
C VAL A 117 -0.91 -19.04 -18.35
N THR A 118 0.42 -18.93 -18.39
CA THR A 118 1.30 -19.71 -19.26
C THR A 118 1.26 -21.20 -18.90
N LYS A 119 1.29 -21.54 -17.61
CA LYS A 119 1.11 -22.92 -17.12
C LYS A 119 -0.21 -23.54 -17.59
N ILE A 120 -1.31 -22.80 -17.53
CA ILE A 120 -2.62 -23.26 -18.01
C ILE A 120 -2.65 -23.36 -19.54
N LEU A 121 -2.04 -22.42 -20.27
CA LEU A 121 -1.93 -22.50 -21.74
C LEU A 121 -1.28 -23.81 -22.18
N CYS A 122 -0.21 -24.23 -21.50
CA CYS A 122 0.48 -25.49 -21.78
C CYS A 122 -0.37 -26.75 -21.56
N TYR A 123 -1.32 -26.76 -20.62
CA TYR A 123 -2.25 -27.88 -20.44
C TYR A 123 -3.59 -27.76 -21.20
N SER A 124 -3.92 -26.58 -21.73
CA SER A 124 -5.17 -26.34 -22.47
C SER A 124 -5.25 -27.11 -23.80
N GLU A 125 -6.46 -27.44 -24.24
CA GLU A 125 -6.72 -27.93 -25.59
C GLU A 125 -6.97 -26.75 -26.55
N ALA A 126 -6.24 -26.69 -27.67
CA ALA A 126 -6.32 -25.56 -28.61
C ALA A 126 -7.68 -25.42 -29.33
N GLU A 127 -8.45 -26.51 -29.44
CA GLU A 127 -9.84 -26.44 -29.93
C GLU A 127 -10.78 -25.81 -28.88
N ASP A 128 -10.56 -26.07 -27.59
CA ASP A 128 -11.39 -25.54 -26.50
C ASP A 128 -11.20 -24.03 -26.30
N ILE A 129 -9.98 -23.51 -26.46
CA ILE A 129 -9.72 -22.06 -26.40
C ILE A 129 -10.60 -21.31 -27.43
N ILE A 130 -10.73 -21.83 -28.65
CA ILE A 130 -11.55 -21.21 -29.71
C ILE A 130 -13.05 -21.54 -29.55
N GLU A 131 -13.42 -22.69 -28.97
CA GLU A 131 -14.78 -22.98 -28.49
C GLU A 131 -15.23 -21.92 -27.46
N ARG A 132 -14.37 -21.56 -26.50
CA ARG A 132 -14.64 -20.55 -25.47
C ARG A 132 -14.83 -19.15 -26.06
N MET A 133 -13.99 -18.74 -27.02
CA MET A 133 -14.21 -17.52 -27.80
C MET A 133 -15.57 -17.54 -28.55
N ALA A 134 -15.94 -18.68 -29.13
CA ALA A 134 -17.22 -18.85 -29.82
C ALA A 134 -18.43 -18.81 -28.87
N LEU A 135 -18.29 -19.33 -27.64
CA LEU A 135 -19.30 -19.31 -26.57
C LEU A 135 -19.47 -17.89 -25.98
N ALA A 136 -18.38 -17.14 -25.84
CA ALA A 136 -18.40 -15.72 -25.45
C ALA A 136 -19.09 -14.82 -26.49
N GLY A 137 -19.27 -15.31 -27.71
CA GLY A 137 -19.92 -14.57 -28.79
C GLY A 137 -18.97 -13.62 -29.52
N ILE A 138 -17.70 -13.96 -29.63
CA ILE A 138 -16.71 -13.25 -30.47
C ILE A 138 -16.98 -13.55 -31.95
N ASP A 139 -16.89 -12.56 -32.84
CA ASP A 139 -17.01 -12.76 -34.30
C ASP A 139 -15.71 -13.31 -34.92
N GLU A 140 -15.79 -13.74 -36.19
CA GLU A 140 -14.66 -14.39 -36.87
C GLU A 140 -13.46 -13.45 -37.03
N ASP A 141 -13.69 -12.17 -37.33
CA ASP A 141 -12.63 -11.18 -37.51
C ASP A 141 -11.90 -10.93 -36.18
N ARG A 142 -12.64 -10.67 -35.08
CA ARG A 142 -12.06 -10.48 -33.74
C ARG A 142 -11.41 -11.73 -33.16
N MET A 143 -11.91 -12.92 -33.48
CA MET A 143 -11.28 -14.18 -33.08
C MET A 143 -9.93 -14.36 -33.77
N ILE A 144 -9.81 -13.96 -35.05
CA ILE A 144 -8.51 -13.92 -35.74
C ILE A 144 -7.56 -12.93 -35.06
N GLU A 145 -8.00 -11.70 -34.76
CA GLU A 145 -7.16 -10.69 -34.09
C GLU A 145 -6.71 -11.13 -32.69
N LEU A 146 -7.60 -11.75 -31.91
CA LEU A 146 -7.30 -12.24 -30.56
C LEU A 146 -6.32 -13.42 -30.58
N VAL A 147 -6.48 -14.38 -31.50
CA VAL A 147 -5.48 -15.44 -31.68
C VAL A 147 -4.17 -14.86 -32.21
N GLU A 148 -4.20 -13.87 -33.11
CA GLU A 148 -2.99 -13.18 -33.58
C GLU A 148 -2.28 -12.35 -32.51
N TYR A 149 -2.93 -11.98 -31.41
CA TYR A 149 -2.26 -11.44 -30.23
C TYR A 149 -1.69 -12.54 -29.33
N ILE A 150 -2.42 -13.63 -29.10
CA ILE A 150 -1.96 -14.78 -28.29
C ILE A 150 -0.74 -15.47 -28.93
N THR A 151 -0.65 -15.53 -30.27
CA THR A 151 0.32 -16.37 -30.99
C THR A 151 1.31 -15.56 -31.85
N ARG A 152 1.83 -14.44 -31.32
CA ARG A 152 2.99 -13.77 -31.94
C ARG A 152 4.27 -14.56 -31.69
N ASP A 153 5.20 -14.40 -32.63
CA ASP A 153 6.58 -14.87 -32.55
C ASP A 153 7.31 -13.97 -31.54
N ASP A 154 7.68 -14.55 -30.40
CA ASP A 154 8.39 -13.86 -29.32
C ASP A 154 9.91 -14.04 -29.41
N SER A 155 10.40 -14.77 -30.42
CA SER A 155 11.77 -15.29 -30.44
C SER A 155 12.87 -14.23 -30.42
N ASP A 156 12.60 -12.96 -30.76
CA ASP A 156 13.54 -11.85 -30.61
C ASP A 156 13.67 -11.31 -29.16
N TYR A 157 12.68 -11.58 -28.29
CA TYR A 157 12.70 -11.27 -26.86
C TYR A 157 13.23 -12.43 -26.02
N ASP A 158 12.95 -13.68 -26.39
CA ASP A 158 13.39 -14.91 -25.69
C ASP A 158 14.93 -15.06 -25.60
N LYS A 159 15.69 -14.21 -26.29
CA LYS A 159 17.17 -14.17 -26.27
C LYS A 159 17.73 -13.14 -25.28
N LEU A 160 16.87 -12.42 -24.54
CA LEU A 160 17.23 -11.29 -23.69
C LEU A 160 17.04 -11.67 -22.21
N GLU A 161 17.99 -11.24 -21.37
CA GLU A 161 18.10 -11.65 -19.96
C GLU A 161 17.14 -10.82 -19.07
N LYS A 162 16.74 -11.35 -17.89
CA LYS A 162 15.94 -10.59 -16.90
C LYS A 162 16.67 -9.28 -16.56
N GLY A 163 15.95 -8.16 -16.67
CA GLY A 163 16.51 -6.82 -16.50
C GLY A 163 16.97 -6.11 -17.77
N ASP A 164 17.07 -6.76 -18.94
CA ASP A 164 17.33 -6.08 -20.21
C ASP A 164 16.07 -5.32 -20.66
N LEU A 165 16.17 -4.00 -20.85
CA LEU A 165 15.03 -3.16 -21.20
C LEU A 165 14.45 -3.47 -22.59
N ASP A 166 15.25 -4.02 -23.51
CA ASP A 166 14.77 -4.44 -24.83
C ASP A 166 13.91 -5.73 -24.76
N LYS A 167 13.93 -6.47 -23.62
CA LYS A 167 13.08 -7.66 -23.36
C LYS A 167 11.59 -7.32 -23.27
N TYR A 168 11.25 -6.09 -22.91
CA TYR A 168 9.89 -5.68 -22.55
C TYR A 168 9.20 -4.94 -23.72
N PRO A 169 8.44 -5.63 -24.61
CA PRO A 169 7.70 -4.93 -25.66
C PRO A 169 6.62 -4.03 -25.06
N LEU A 170 6.79 -2.71 -25.26
CA LEU A 170 5.85 -1.64 -24.86
C LEU A 170 5.01 -1.08 -26.02
N THR A 171 5.30 -1.48 -27.27
CA THR A 171 4.55 -1.05 -28.45
C THR A 171 3.46 -2.07 -28.82
N ARG A 172 2.26 -1.57 -29.11
CA ARG A 172 1.12 -2.40 -29.54
C ARG A 172 1.35 -2.98 -30.94
N GLY A 173 1.30 -4.31 -31.04
CA GLY A 173 1.62 -5.10 -32.22
C GLY A 173 2.84 -6.01 -32.03
N ASP A 174 3.73 -5.66 -31.10
CA ASP A 174 4.98 -6.36 -30.82
C ASP A 174 4.81 -7.27 -29.58
N GLY A 175 5.36 -8.49 -29.61
CA GLY A 175 5.23 -9.48 -28.52
C GLY A 175 3.81 -10.06 -28.34
N SER A 176 3.72 -11.32 -27.92
CA SER A 176 2.47 -12.04 -27.68
C SER A 176 1.81 -11.67 -26.35
N ALA A 177 0.54 -12.07 -26.20
CA ALA A 177 -0.18 -11.95 -24.93
C ALA A 177 0.48 -12.76 -23.80
N ILE A 178 1.24 -13.81 -24.11
CA ILE A 178 1.86 -14.71 -23.15
C ILE A 178 3.10 -14.03 -22.55
N LEU A 179 4.05 -13.67 -23.42
CA LEU A 179 5.20 -12.83 -23.10
C LEU A 179 4.79 -11.49 -22.45
N ASP A 180 3.62 -10.94 -22.78
CA ASP A 180 3.10 -9.74 -22.13
C ASP A 180 2.76 -9.94 -20.64
N TYR A 181 2.10 -11.05 -20.29
CA TYR A 181 1.76 -11.36 -18.90
C TYR A 181 2.98 -11.82 -18.10
N ASP A 182 3.81 -12.71 -18.66
CA ASP A 182 5.03 -13.19 -17.97
C ASP A 182 6.01 -12.02 -17.70
N ASN A 183 6.18 -11.08 -18.64
CA ASN A 183 6.94 -9.85 -18.37
C ASN A 183 6.27 -8.94 -17.34
N LEU A 184 4.93 -8.86 -17.28
CA LEU A 184 4.25 -7.99 -16.32
C LEU A 184 4.41 -8.52 -14.88
N ASP A 185 4.49 -9.83 -14.73
CA ASP A 185 4.82 -10.52 -13.48
C ASP A 185 6.29 -10.26 -13.10
N GLU A 186 7.24 -10.50 -14.03
CA GLU A 186 8.68 -10.20 -13.81
C GLU A 186 8.94 -8.74 -13.42
N ILE A 187 8.31 -7.78 -14.10
CA ILE A 187 8.41 -6.35 -13.78
C ILE A 187 7.78 -6.03 -12.41
N SER A 188 6.73 -6.76 -12.02
CA SER A 188 6.05 -6.54 -10.73
C SER A 188 6.82 -7.15 -9.56
N ASP A 189 7.43 -8.31 -9.76
CA ASP A 189 8.37 -8.93 -8.83
C ASP A 189 9.61 -8.04 -8.60
N ILE A 190 10.25 -7.52 -9.67
CA ILE A 190 11.38 -6.58 -9.54
C ILE A 190 10.98 -5.29 -8.81
N ARG A 191 9.72 -4.86 -8.92
CA ARG A 191 9.19 -3.67 -8.20
C ARG A 191 8.88 -3.99 -6.73
N ASP A 192 8.15 -5.07 -6.45
CA ASP A 192 7.63 -5.35 -5.12
C ASP A 192 8.69 -5.99 -4.21
N ASN A 193 9.67 -6.71 -4.78
CA ASN A 193 10.85 -7.27 -4.10
C ASN A 193 12.13 -6.49 -4.47
N PHE A 194 12.05 -5.17 -4.68
CA PHE A 194 13.14 -4.35 -5.25
C PHE A 194 14.46 -4.42 -4.46
N ASP A 195 14.42 -4.70 -3.16
CA ASP A 195 15.62 -4.92 -2.34
C ASP A 195 16.40 -6.19 -2.71
N ASP A 196 15.72 -7.30 -2.99
CA ASP A 196 16.33 -8.57 -3.41
C ASP A 196 17.10 -8.41 -4.74
N TYR A 197 16.70 -7.45 -5.57
CA TYR A 197 17.31 -7.16 -6.88
C TYR A 197 18.34 -6.01 -6.85
N LYS A 198 18.66 -5.41 -5.70
CA LYS A 198 19.69 -4.34 -5.59
C LYS A 198 21.10 -4.91 -5.72
N LEU A 199 21.77 -4.56 -6.82
CA LEU A 199 23.14 -4.98 -7.10
C LEU A 199 24.14 -4.43 -6.06
N THR A 200 24.75 -5.33 -5.30
CA THR A 200 25.74 -5.02 -4.24
C THR A 200 27.19 -5.02 -4.73
N ASP A 201 27.44 -5.18 -6.04
CA ASP A 201 28.78 -5.40 -6.57
C ASP A 201 29.58 -4.12 -6.87
N GLY A 202 30.68 -3.94 -6.13
CA GLY A 202 31.88 -3.21 -6.55
C GLY A 202 31.81 -1.67 -6.52
N ASP A 203 30.85 -1.07 -7.23
CA ASP A 203 30.77 0.39 -7.42
C ASP A 203 29.86 1.10 -6.37
N GLY A 204 29.07 0.33 -5.61
CA GLY A 204 28.47 0.78 -4.34
C GLY A 204 27.26 1.71 -4.45
N ASP A 205 26.45 1.54 -5.50
CA ASP A 205 25.22 2.31 -5.74
C ASP A 205 23.98 1.44 -5.44
N ASN A 206 23.77 1.14 -4.15
CA ASN A 206 22.68 0.30 -3.61
C ASN A 206 21.27 0.93 -3.78
N THR A 207 21.01 1.68 -4.85
CA THR A 207 19.74 2.37 -5.13
C THR A 207 19.02 1.83 -6.36
N LYS A 208 19.55 0.77 -7.00
CA LYS A 208 19.14 0.33 -8.34
C LYS A 208 19.12 -1.19 -8.51
N ALA A 209 18.04 -1.70 -9.10
CA ALA A 209 17.98 -3.03 -9.70
C ALA A 209 18.25 -2.93 -11.21
N TYR A 210 19.16 -3.76 -11.73
CA TYR A 210 19.60 -3.76 -13.14
C TYR A 210 19.98 -2.37 -13.70
N GLY A 211 20.47 -1.48 -12.83
CA GLY A 211 20.86 -0.11 -13.17
C GLY A 211 19.70 0.91 -13.29
N GLN A 212 18.48 0.55 -12.89
CA GLN A 212 17.30 1.44 -12.86
C GLN A 212 16.76 1.62 -11.43
N THR A 213 16.06 2.72 -11.18
CA THR A 213 15.42 3.03 -9.89
C THR A 213 14.06 2.35 -9.72
N GLU A 214 13.55 2.27 -8.49
CA GLU A 214 12.22 1.74 -8.17
C GLU A 214 11.10 2.44 -8.97
N GLU A 215 11.13 3.78 -9.01
CA GLU A 215 10.23 4.63 -9.80
C GLU A 215 10.16 4.21 -11.28
N PHE A 216 11.29 3.79 -11.86
CA PHE A 216 11.37 3.34 -13.24
C PHE A 216 10.67 1.99 -13.44
N TRP A 217 10.85 1.04 -12.51
CA TRP A 217 10.15 -0.25 -12.55
C TRP A 217 8.65 -0.09 -12.30
N GLU A 218 8.25 0.84 -11.44
CA GLU A 218 6.84 1.20 -11.23
C GLU A 218 6.21 1.79 -12.50
N ASP A 219 6.89 2.71 -13.19
CA ASP A 219 6.44 3.26 -14.47
C ASP A 219 6.46 2.22 -15.60
N LEU A 220 7.47 1.34 -15.65
CA LEU A 220 7.54 0.25 -16.62
C LEU A 220 6.34 -0.72 -16.47
N ALA A 221 5.93 -1.02 -15.23
CA ALA A 221 4.72 -1.79 -14.97
C ALA A 221 3.46 -1.10 -15.53
N LYS A 222 3.34 0.23 -15.34
CA LYS A 222 2.23 1.04 -15.86
C LYS A 222 2.23 1.06 -17.40
N PHE A 223 3.39 1.22 -18.05
CA PHE A 223 3.51 1.15 -19.52
C PHE A 223 3.16 -0.24 -20.06
N LYS A 224 3.62 -1.31 -19.42
CA LYS A 224 3.34 -2.69 -19.81
C LYS A 224 1.84 -3.00 -19.70
N LYS A 225 1.19 -2.66 -18.58
CA LYS A 225 -0.27 -2.74 -18.43
C LYS A 225 -0.99 -1.89 -19.48
N ARG A 226 -0.53 -0.67 -19.75
CA ARG A 226 -1.12 0.22 -20.77
C ARG A 226 -1.04 -0.39 -22.19
N LYS A 227 0.06 -1.05 -22.55
CA LYS A 227 0.22 -1.76 -23.82
C LYS A 227 -0.77 -2.92 -23.95
N ILE A 228 -0.84 -3.79 -22.94
CA ILE A 228 -1.78 -4.91 -22.86
C ILE A 228 -3.23 -4.43 -23.02
N ASN A 229 -3.59 -3.38 -22.27
CA ASN A 229 -4.91 -2.78 -22.35
C ASN A 229 -5.19 -2.19 -23.76
N SER A 230 -4.19 -1.60 -24.44
CA SER A 230 -4.34 -1.09 -25.82
C SER A 230 -4.59 -2.18 -26.87
N GLU A 231 -3.97 -3.36 -26.74
CA GLU A 231 -4.26 -4.54 -27.57
C GLU A 231 -5.74 -4.97 -27.38
N ILE A 232 -6.15 -5.12 -26.11
CA ILE A 232 -7.50 -5.54 -25.72
C ILE A 232 -8.56 -4.53 -26.21
N TYR A 233 -8.31 -3.23 -26.10
CA TYR A 233 -9.23 -2.20 -26.59
C TYR A 233 -9.29 -2.10 -28.12
N GLN A 234 -8.23 -2.50 -28.85
CA GLN A 234 -8.33 -2.63 -30.31
C GLN A 234 -9.27 -3.78 -30.69
N ILE A 235 -9.07 -4.96 -30.09
CA ILE A 235 -9.81 -6.20 -30.41
C ILE A 235 -11.31 -6.04 -30.09
N PHE A 236 -11.65 -5.64 -28.85
CA PHE A 236 -13.05 -5.58 -28.40
C PHE A 236 -13.73 -4.24 -28.73
N ASP A 237 -12.96 -3.16 -28.93
CA ASP A 237 -13.43 -1.79 -29.15
C ASP A 237 -14.57 -1.36 -28.20
N ASN A 238 -15.81 -1.27 -28.66
CA ASN A 238 -16.95 -0.79 -27.87
C ASN A 238 -17.87 -1.94 -27.41
N GLU A 239 -17.52 -3.20 -27.70
CA GLU A 239 -18.28 -4.41 -27.34
C GLU A 239 -17.95 -4.84 -25.90
N ALA A 240 -18.15 -3.96 -24.91
CA ALA A 240 -17.82 -4.20 -23.51
C ALA A 240 -18.50 -5.45 -22.91
N ASP A 241 -19.69 -5.79 -23.40
CA ASP A 241 -20.41 -7.01 -23.08
C ASP A 241 -19.77 -8.27 -23.72
N MET A 242 -19.11 -8.13 -24.88
CA MET A 242 -18.33 -9.20 -25.50
C MET A 242 -17.04 -9.47 -24.71
N PHE A 243 -16.34 -8.42 -24.28
CA PHE A 243 -15.21 -8.57 -23.37
C PHE A 243 -15.63 -9.22 -22.04
N ALA A 244 -16.74 -8.77 -21.43
CA ALA A 244 -17.24 -9.36 -20.19
C ALA A 244 -17.59 -10.85 -20.34
N ARG A 245 -18.21 -11.25 -21.46
CA ARG A 245 -18.44 -12.67 -21.78
C ARG A 245 -17.15 -13.44 -22.04
N PHE A 246 -16.15 -12.82 -22.67
CA PHE A 246 -14.85 -13.44 -22.92
C PHE A 246 -14.13 -13.73 -21.60
N GLN A 247 -14.03 -12.73 -20.71
CA GLN A 247 -13.47 -12.92 -19.37
C GLN A 247 -14.19 -14.03 -18.60
N MET A 248 -15.53 -14.08 -18.68
CA MET A 248 -16.29 -15.18 -18.07
C MET A 248 -15.92 -16.56 -18.62
N GLU A 249 -15.83 -16.74 -19.94
CA GLU A 249 -15.49 -18.04 -20.54
C GLU A 249 -14.00 -18.38 -20.36
N TYR A 250 -13.11 -17.39 -20.33
CA TYR A 250 -11.67 -17.54 -20.07
C TYR A 250 -11.40 -18.05 -18.65
N MET A 251 -11.91 -17.37 -17.62
CA MET A 251 -11.76 -17.81 -16.23
C MET A 251 -12.39 -19.19 -15.98
N ASN A 252 -13.56 -19.47 -16.59
CA ASN A 252 -14.17 -20.82 -16.52
C ASN A 252 -13.32 -21.89 -17.21
N HIS A 253 -12.56 -21.54 -18.24
CA HIS A 253 -11.64 -22.47 -18.91
C HIS A 253 -10.38 -22.72 -18.09
N GLN A 254 -9.79 -21.68 -17.50
CA GLN A 254 -8.65 -21.80 -16.59
C GLN A 254 -8.95 -22.77 -15.43
N ILE A 255 -10.08 -22.54 -14.73
CA ILE A 255 -10.58 -23.40 -13.66
C ILE A 255 -10.78 -24.85 -14.14
N GLN A 256 -11.33 -25.03 -15.35
CA GLN A 256 -11.55 -26.36 -15.94
C GLN A 256 -10.22 -27.08 -16.24
N VAL A 257 -9.21 -26.39 -16.78
CA VAL A 257 -7.91 -27.00 -17.11
C VAL A 257 -7.16 -27.45 -15.84
N VAL A 258 -7.15 -26.63 -14.79
CA VAL A 258 -6.55 -27.03 -13.50
C VAL A 258 -7.27 -28.25 -12.91
N SER A 259 -8.60 -28.24 -12.87
CA SER A 259 -9.40 -29.28 -12.21
C SER A 259 -9.58 -30.58 -13.02
N GLU A 260 -9.80 -30.50 -14.32
CA GLU A 260 -10.11 -31.65 -15.18
C GLU A 260 -8.89 -32.21 -15.93
N VAL A 261 -7.76 -31.48 -15.98
CA VAL A 261 -6.53 -31.92 -16.68
C VAL A 261 -5.32 -31.99 -15.74
N MET A 262 -4.91 -30.86 -15.13
CA MET A 262 -3.64 -30.76 -14.40
C MET A 262 -3.62 -31.62 -13.12
N ILE A 263 -4.67 -31.53 -12.29
CA ILE A 263 -4.79 -32.33 -11.06
C ILE A 263 -4.89 -33.84 -11.35
N PRO A 264 -5.68 -34.31 -12.34
CA PRO A 264 -5.66 -35.72 -12.76
C PRO A 264 -4.29 -36.22 -13.23
N ALA A 265 -3.58 -35.44 -14.06
CA ALA A 265 -2.23 -35.78 -14.53
C ALA A 265 -1.24 -35.88 -13.36
N TYR A 266 -1.25 -34.88 -12.47
CA TYR A 266 -0.45 -34.86 -11.24
C TYR A 266 -0.70 -36.09 -10.35
N LYS A 267 -1.97 -36.40 -10.07
CA LYS A 267 -2.36 -37.59 -9.28
C LYS A 267 -1.90 -38.90 -9.94
N ALA A 268 -1.97 -39.01 -11.26
CA ALA A 268 -1.48 -40.20 -11.98
C ALA A 268 0.04 -40.37 -11.84
N ASN A 269 0.81 -39.29 -11.94
CA ASN A 269 2.26 -39.30 -11.71
C ASN A 269 2.62 -39.64 -10.25
N GLN A 270 1.96 -39.02 -9.27
CA GLN A 270 2.16 -39.28 -7.84
C GLN A 270 1.90 -40.76 -7.46
N VAL A 271 0.91 -41.39 -8.08
CA VAL A 271 0.66 -42.83 -7.94
C VAL A 271 1.74 -43.67 -8.64
N ALA A 272 2.24 -43.24 -9.81
CA ALA A 272 3.31 -43.93 -10.53
C ALA A 272 4.67 -43.89 -9.79
N LEU A 273 4.95 -42.79 -9.08
CA LEU A 273 6.09 -42.63 -8.18
C LEU A 273 5.94 -43.42 -6.87
N GLY A 274 4.75 -43.93 -6.57
CA GLY A 274 4.45 -44.70 -5.36
C GLY A 274 4.33 -43.84 -4.09
N LEU A 275 4.17 -42.53 -4.24
CA LEU A 275 3.99 -41.56 -3.15
C LEU A 275 2.55 -41.56 -2.62
N PHE A 276 1.58 -41.90 -3.49
CA PHE A 276 0.18 -42.11 -3.12
C PHE A 276 -0.21 -43.60 -3.20
N ALA A 277 -1.15 -44.00 -2.33
CA ALA A 277 -1.66 -45.38 -2.30
C ALA A 277 -2.56 -45.66 -3.52
N LEU A 278 -2.49 -46.89 -4.06
CA LEU A 278 -3.33 -47.34 -5.17
C LEU A 278 -4.78 -47.58 -4.74
N GLY A 279 -5.53 -46.48 -4.68
CA GLY A 279 -6.98 -46.44 -4.56
C GLY A 279 -7.49 -45.91 -3.22
N ASP A 280 -7.82 -44.62 -3.21
CA ASP A 280 -9.03 -44.13 -2.54
C ASP A 280 -9.83 -43.27 -3.54
N ASP A 281 -11.10 -43.65 -3.68
CA ASP A 281 -12.27 -43.07 -4.37
C ASP A 281 -12.21 -42.33 -5.74
N THR A 282 -13.40 -42.24 -6.34
CA THR A 282 -13.66 -41.69 -7.67
C THR A 282 -13.62 -40.16 -7.69
N PRO A 283 -13.22 -39.52 -8.81
CA PRO A 283 -13.29 -38.07 -8.95
C PRO A 283 -14.74 -37.59 -8.78
N ASP A 284 -14.97 -36.70 -7.82
CA ASP A 284 -16.26 -36.06 -7.64
C ASP A 284 -16.44 -34.93 -8.65
N ASN A 285 -17.67 -34.69 -9.12
CA ASN A 285 -17.92 -33.93 -10.35
C ASN A 285 -17.92 -32.40 -10.15
N ASN A 286 -17.21 -31.90 -9.13
CA ASN A 286 -17.23 -30.48 -8.74
C ASN A 286 -15.90 -30.10 -8.03
N LEU A 287 -14.78 -30.33 -8.73
CA LEU A 287 -13.42 -30.37 -8.18
C LEU A 287 -12.84 -29.06 -7.62
N ILE A 288 -13.37 -27.88 -7.95
CA ILE A 288 -12.72 -26.60 -7.59
C ILE A 288 -12.66 -26.32 -6.07
N ASP A 289 -13.65 -26.79 -5.31
CA ASP A 289 -13.78 -26.48 -3.88
C ASP A 289 -13.32 -27.64 -2.98
N THR A 290 -12.58 -28.62 -3.54
CA THR A 290 -12.00 -29.73 -2.77
C THR A 290 -10.61 -29.39 -2.25
N ASP A 291 -10.20 -30.07 -1.18
CA ASP A 291 -8.89 -29.87 -0.55
C ASP A 291 -7.76 -30.10 -1.56
N GLU A 292 -7.89 -31.05 -2.49
CA GLU A 292 -6.83 -31.31 -3.47
C GLU A 292 -6.69 -30.22 -4.54
N PHE A 293 -7.73 -29.43 -4.82
CA PHE A 293 -7.59 -28.25 -5.69
C PHE A 293 -6.89 -27.10 -4.96
N LYS A 294 -7.27 -26.88 -3.70
CA LYS A 294 -6.65 -25.89 -2.82
C LYS A 294 -5.16 -26.21 -2.63
N ASP A 295 -4.84 -27.46 -2.34
CA ASP A 295 -3.45 -27.90 -2.12
C ASP A 295 -2.64 -27.98 -3.42
N TYR A 296 -3.24 -28.33 -4.56
CA TYR A 296 -2.53 -28.24 -5.85
C TYR A 296 -2.14 -26.79 -6.19
N MET A 297 -3.06 -25.83 -6.04
CA MET A 297 -2.75 -24.42 -6.25
C MET A 297 -1.70 -23.90 -5.24
N ARG A 298 -1.77 -24.30 -3.96
CA ARG A 298 -0.82 -23.87 -2.90
C ARG A 298 0.58 -24.48 -3.03
N GLU A 299 0.69 -25.78 -3.35
CA GLU A 299 1.93 -26.56 -3.19
C GLU A 299 2.61 -26.90 -4.53
N GLU A 300 1.82 -27.07 -5.60
CA GLU A 300 2.33 -27.40 -6.94
C GLU A 300 2.48 -26.16 -7.82
N LEU A 301 1.49 -25.27 -7.84
CA LEU A 301 1.53 -24.00 -8.62
C LEU A 301 2.00 -22.78 -7.82
N PHE A 302 2.05 -22.89 -6.48
CA PHE A 302 2.40 -21.83 -5.51
C PHE A 302 1.53 -20.55 -5.55
N ASP A 303 0.49 -20.50 -6.40
CA ASP A 303 -0.35 -19.31 -6.62
C ASP A 303 -1.58 -19.29 -5.70
N ILE A 304 -1.36 -18.84 -4.46
CA ILE A 304 -2.40 -18.71 -3.44
C ILE A 304 -3.38 -17.56 -3.76
N GLY A 305 -2.91 -16.51 -4.46
CA GLY A 305 -3.74 -15.37 -4.84
C GLY A 305 -4.78 -15.73 -5.90
N THR A 306 -4.37 -16.43 -6.95
CA THR A 306 -5.27 -16.94 -7.99
C THR A 306 -6.18 -18.05 -7.45
N LEU A 307 -5.77 -18.84 -6.44
CA LEU A 307 -6.68 -19.77 -5.76
C LEU A 307 -7.89 -19.03 -5.14
N SER A 308 -7.65 -17.98 -4.34
CA SER A 308 -8.75 -17.16 -3.78
C SER A 308 -9.60 -16.53 -4.89
N TYR A 309 -8.98 -16.04 -5.96
CA TYR A 309 -9.70 -15.47 -7.10
C TYR A 309 -10.57 -16.50 -7.83
N PHE A 310 -10.04 -17.69 -8.11
CA PHE A 310 -10.76 -18.80 -8.74
C PHE A 310 -11.96 -19.25 -7.90
N LEU A 311 -11.82 -19.37 -6.57
CA LEU A 311 -12.93 -19.73 -5.68
C LEU A 311 -14.00 -18.65 -5.62
N ALA A 312 -13.63 -17.37 -5.46
CA ALA A 312 -14.56 -16.26 -5.44
C ALA A 312 -15.27 -16.05 -6.80
N PHE A 313 -14.53 -16.25 -7.90
CA PHE A 313 -15.08 -16.24 -9.24
C PHE A 313 -16.05 -17.42 -9.46
N ALA A 314 -15.74 -18.60 -8.92
CA ALA A 314 -16.63 -19.75 -8.97
C ALA A 314 -17.94 -19.51 -8.20
N ASP A 315 -17.87 -18.91 -7.01
CA ASP A 315 -19.07 -18.46 -6.27
C ASP A 315 -19.91 -17.47 -7.09
N LEU A 316 -19.25 -16.62 -7.91
CA LEU A 316 -19.91 -15.74 -8.88
C LEU A 316 -20.39 -16.41 -10.17
N THR A 317 -19.96 -17.63 -10.53
CA THR A 317 -20.14 -18.13 -11.91
C THR A 317 -20.48 -19.60 -12.09
N LEU A 318 -20.62 -20.41 -11.04
CA LEU A 318 -20.98 -21.83 -11.17
C LEU A 318 -22.46 -22.13 -10.86
N PRO A 319 -22.99 -23.26 -11.38
CA PRO A 319 -24.31 -23.76 -10.98
C PRO A 319 -24.18 -24.55 -9.67
N THR A 320 -25.04 -24.28 -8.70
CA THR A 320 -25.04 -24.97 -7.39
C THR A 320 -25.53 -26.43 -7.44
N ASN A 321 -25.69 -27.01 -8.63
CA ASN A 321 -26.11 -28.39 -8.87
C ASN A 321 -25.45 -28.93 -10.16
N SER A 322 -25.02 -30.18 -10.13
CA SER A 322 -24.16 -30.82 -11.14
C SER A 322 -24.87 -31.25 -12.43
N GLU A 323 -24.65 -30.53 -13.54
CA GLU A 323 -24.90 -31.01 -14.92
C GLU A 323 -23.82 -30.51 -15.92
N ASN A 324 -22.57 -31.00 -15.77
CA ASN A 324 -21.50 -31.11 -16.77
C ASN A 324 -21.22 -29.97 -17.78
N TYR A 325 -21.56 -28.72 -17.47
CA TYR A 325 -20.99 -27.53 -18.08
C TYR A 325 -20.87 -26.43 -17.02
N TRP A 326 -19.66 -25.91 -16.82
CA TRP A 326 -19.33 -24.78 -15.95
C TRP A 326 -20.08 -23.52 -16.45
N ARG A 327 -21.30 -23.30 -15.93
CA ARG A 327 -22.25 -22.28 -16.40
C ARG A 327 -23.05 -21.67 -15.25
N ALA A 328 -22.90 -20.36 -15.11
CA ALA A 328 -23.50 -19.57 -14.04
C ALA A 328 -25.02 -19.68 -13.94
N SER A 329 -25.52 -19.56 -12.70
CA SER A 329 -26.92 -19.14 -12.46
C SER A 329 -27.21 -17.83 -13.21
N SER A 330 -28.46 -17.60 -13.63
CA SER A 330 -28.80 -16.39 -14.39
C SER A 330 -28.65 -15.08 -13.61
N ASN A 331 -28.54 -15.13 -12.28
CA ASN A 331 -28.20 -13.96 -11.45
C ASN A 331 -26.68 -13.82 -11.28
N ASN A 332 -25.98 -14.95 -11.10
CA ASN A 332 -24.52 -15.04 -11.04
C ASN A 332 -23.88 -14.45 -12.31
N ARG A 333 -24.39 -14.82 -13.48
CA ARG A 333 -23.95 -14.24 -14.77
C ARG A 333 -24.09 -12.72 -14.83
N LYS A 334 -25.12 -12.15 -14.20
CA LYS A 334 -25.34 -10.70 -14.20
C LYS A 334 -24.26 -9.97 -13.41
N LYS A 335 -23.92 -10.45 -12.21
CA LYS A 335 -22.87 -9.86 -11.38
C LYS A 335 -21.53 -9.80 -12.11
N ALA A 336 -21.08 -10.93 -12.65
CA ALA A 336 -19.83 -11.00 -13.43
C ALA A 336 -19.88 -10.10 -14.68
N MET A 337 -20.99 -10.09 -15.43
CA MET A 337 -21.15 -9.23 -16.60
C MET A 337 -21.12 -7.73 -16.25
N THR A 338 -21.77 -7.31 -15.17
CA THR A 338 -21.74 -5.92 -14.68
C THR A 338 -20.31 -5.54 -14.23
N LEU A 339 -19.62 -6.42 -13.50
CA LEU A 339 -18.24 -6.24 -13.03
C LEU A 339 -17.27 -5.98 -14.19
N TYR A 340 -16.99 -7.00 -15.02
CA TYR A 340 -16.02 -6.89 -16.11
C TYR A 340 -16.47 -5.89 -17.19
N GLY A 341 -17.78 -5.76 -17.41
CA GLY A 341 -18.35 -4.80 -18.34
C GLY A 341 -18.08 -3.35 -17.92
N TYR A 342 -18.20 -3.00 -16.64
CA TYR A 342 -17.82 -1.67 -16.16
C TYR A 342 -16.29 -1.49 -16.10
N THR A 343 -15.52 -2.45 -15.59
CA THR A 343 -14.05 -2.34 -15.52
C THR A 343 -13.46 -2.03 -16.90
N TYR A 344 -13.87 -2.78 -17.93
CA TYR A 344 -13.44 -2.55 -19.31
C TYR A 344 -13.75 -1.14 -19.81
N GLN A 345 -14.98 -0.66 -19.61
CA GLN A 345 -15.38 0.68 -20.07
C GLN A 345 -14.67 1.80 -19.31
N TYR A 346 -14.39 1.59 -18.02
CA TYR A 346 -13.71 2.55 -17.15
C TYR A 346 -12.24 2.68 -17.51
N GLU A 347 -11.50 1.56 -17.55
CA GLU A 347 -10.08 1.57 -17.95
C GLU A 347 -9.90 1.98 -19.43
N LYS A 348 -10.82 1.63 -20.35
CA LYS A 348 -10.78 2.14 -21.73
C LYS A 348 -10.94 3.67 -21.76
N LYS A 349 -11.84 4.21 -20.95
CA LYS A 349 -12.06 5.67 -20.85
C LYS A 349 -10.84 6.39 -20.31
N GLU A 350 -10.14 5.82 -19.33
CA GLU A 350 -8.84 6.31 -18.85
C GLU A 350 -7.76 6.23 -19.95
N HIS A 351 -7.65 5.10 -20.66
CA HIS A 351 -6.68 4.93 -21.74
C HIS A 351 -6.84 5.96 -22.86
N GLU A 352 -8.08 6.22 -23.27
CA GLU A 352 -8.47 7.20 -24.31
C GLU A 352 -8.16 8.68 -23.94
N VAL A 353 -7.81 9.00 -22.68
CA VAL A 353 -7.41 10.36 -22.26
C VAL A 353 -6.10 10.80 -22.89
N PHE A 354 -5.16 9.87 -23.08
CA PHE A 354 -3.79 10.15 -23.51
C PHE A 354 -3.55 9.61 -24.93
N ASP A 355 -3.01 10.45 -25.81
CA ASP A 355 -2.65 10.05 -27.17
C ASP A 355 -1.17 9.67 -27.21
N ASP A 356 -0.89 8.36 -27.18
CA ASP A 356 0.46 7.80 -27.20
C ASP A 356 1.20 8.06 -28.54
N SER A 357 0.53 8.65 -29.55
CA SER A 357 1.18 9.15 -30.76
C SER A 357 1.65 10.61 -30.67
N VAL A 358 1.31 11.33 -29.59
CA VAL A 358 1.71 12.72 -29.34
C VAL A 358 2.94 12.76 -28.44
N MET A 359 4.02 13.35 -28.96
CA MET A 359 5.30 13.46 -28.25
C MET A 359 5.48 14.81 -27.56
N VAL A 360 5.77 14.79 -26.26
CA VAL A 360 6.18 15.92 -25.42
C VAL A 360 7.70 15.86 -25.23
N GLY A 361 8.43 16.58 -26.07
CA GLY A 361 9.89 16.53 -26.09
C GLY A 361 10.40 15.20 -26.66
N SER A 362 10.83 14.29 -25.78
CA SER A 362 11.21 12.91 -26.12
C SER A 362 10.30 11.84 -25.54
N ARG A 363 9.27 12.22 -24.78
CA ARG A 363 8.29 11.32 -24.15
C ARG A 363 6.96 11.32 -24.90
N THR A 364 6.13 10.28 -24.79
CA THR A 364 4.69 10.37 -25.11
C THR A 364 3.93 11.24 -24.09
N GLU A 365 2.67 11.60 -24.35
CA GLU A 365 1.85 12.31 -23.36
C GLU A 365 1.65 11.52 -22.06
N TYR A 366 1.55 10.19 -22.13
CA TYR A 366 1.37 9.35 -20.93
C TYR A 366 2.69 9.21 -20.14
N GLU A 367 3.83 9.03 -20.83
CA GLU A 367 5.16 9.06 -20.20
C GLU A 367 5.46 10.40 -19.53
N ASP A 368 5.08 11.53 -20.15
CA ASP A 368 5.25 12.85 -19.55
C ASP A 368 4.30 13.08 -18.37
N TYR A 369 3.10 12.47 -18.37
CA TYR A 369 2.22 12.48 -17.22
C TYR A 369 2.82 11.71 -16.03
N LEU A 370 3.29 10.48 -16.22
CA LEU A 370 3.91 9.69 -15.14
C LEU A 370 5.19 10.34 -14.60
N PHE A 371 6.10 10.77 -15.48
CA PHE A 371 7.32 11.50 -15.09
C PHE A 371 7.06 12.83 -14.36
N LEU A 372 5.88 13.41 -14.51
CA LEU A 372 5.47 14.60 -13.75
C LEU A 372 4.69 14.27 -12.47
N GLY A 373 4.15 13.06 -12.33
CA GLY A 373 3.60 12.55 -11.07
C GLY A 373 4.70 12.32 -10.02
N HIS A 374 5.86 11.83 -10.44
CA HIS A 374 7.07 11.61 -9.61
C HIS A 374 7.81 12.92 -9.22
N LYS A 375 7.08 14.01 -8.92
CA LYS A 375 7.69 15.31 -8.61
C LYS A 375 7.05 16.02 -7.43
N ASP A 376 7.76 16.00 -6.30
CA ASP A 376 7.48 16.75 -5.08
C ASP A 376 7.14 18.24 -5.33
N TYR A 377 7.85 18.88 -6.28
CA TYR A 377 7.61 20.26 -6.70
C TYR A 377 8.09 20.53 -8.13
N PHE A 378 7.41 21.46 -8.81
CA PHE A 378 7.62 21.72 -10.23
C PHE A 378 8.48 22.96 -10.45
N THR A 379 9.78 22.74 -10.60
CA THR A 379 10.74 23.82 -10.88
C THR A 379 10.62 24.38 -12.30
N ASP A 380 10.76 25.69 -12.40
CA ASP A 380 10.71 26.45 -13.65
C ASP A 380 11.96 26.13 -14.53
N GLY A 381 11.76 25.38 -15.62
CA GLY A 381 12.76 25.28 -16.70
C GLY A 381 13.70 24.06 -16.75
N ILE A 382 13.37 22.92 -16.15
CA ILE A 382 14.10 21.64 -16.38
C ILE A 382 13.48 20.84 -17.55
N ASP A 383 13.37 21.48 -18.73
CA ASP A 383 13.51 20.80 -20.02
C ASP A 383 13.91 21.81 -21.12
N GLY A 384 14.59 21.36 -22.18
CA GLY A 384 15.21 22.20 -23.22
C GLY A 384 14.25 22.86 -24.21
N SER A 385 12.93 22.76 -24.00
CA SER A 385 11.85 23.16 -24.92
C SER A 385 11.63 24.68 -24.99
N SER A 386 12.65 25.40 -25.46
CA SER A 386 12.71 26.87 -25.62
C SER A 386 11.72 27.50 -26.64
N SER A 387 10.59 26.83 -26.92
CA SER A 387 9.65 27.16 -28.00
C SER A 387 8.17 27.24 -27.56
N LYS A 388 7.87 28.16 -26.64
CA LYS A 388 6.53 28.75 -26.39
C LYS A 388 5.43 27.83 -25.85
N GLY A 389 5.45 27.60 -24.53
CA GLY A 389 4.23 27.29 -23.78
C GLY A 389 4.54 26.73 -22.40
N VAL A 390 3.58 26.91 -21.48
CA VAL A 390 3.27 25.99 -20.37
C VAL A 390 4.39 25.81 -19.30
N ASP A 391 4.14 26.26 -18.06
CA ASP A 391 4.93 25.87 -16.86
C ASP A 391 4.73 24.36 -16.56
N ILE A 392 5.58 23.74 -15.74
CA ILE A 392 5.55 22.29 -15.55
C ILE A 392 4.41 21.79 -14.62
N ALA A 393 4.16 22.41 -13.46
CA ALA A 393 2.97 22.10 -12.63
C ALA A 393 1.70 22.34 -13.46
N VAL A 394 1.77 23.47 -14.15
CA VAL A 394 0.81 24.00 -15.08
C VAL A 394 0.50 23.00 -16.20
N ARG A 395 1.47 22.20 -16.68
CA ARG A 395 1.28 21.11 -17.67
C ARG A 395 0.73 19.82 -17.08
N PHE A 396 1.33 19.30 -16.00
CA PHE A 396 0.94 18.01 -15.37
C PHE A 396 -0.57 17.93 -15.14
N THR A 397 -1.10 19.05 -14.66
CA THR A 397 -2.51 19.36 -14.51
C THR A 397 -3.40 19.19 -15.73
N GLU A 398 -2.94 19.65 -16.89
CA GLU A 398 -3.79 19.64 -18.08
C GLU A 398 -4.14 18.20 -18.44
N TYR A 399 -3.27 17.25 -18.08
CA TYR A 399 -3.55 15.81 -18.03
C TYR A 399 -4.59 15.48 -16.96
N ASP A 400 -4.33 15.73 -15.66
CA ASP A 400 -5.26 15.41 -14.56
C ASP A 400 -6.68 15.96 -14.77
N ARG A 401 -6.80 17.20 -15.24
CA ARG A 401 -8.09 17.85 -15.51
C ARG A 401 -8.75 17.35 -16.79
N ARG A 402 -7.98 16.78 -17.72
CA ARG A 402 -8.50 16.02 -18.86
C ARG A 402 -8.98 14.65 -18.39
N SER A 403 -8.19 13.90 -17.60
CA SER A 403 -8.58 12.65 -16.94
C SER A 403 -9.88 12.80 -16.15
N TYR A 404 -9.98 13.79 -15.26
CA TYR A 404 -11.20 14.02 -14.48
C TYR A 404 -12.42 14.27 -15.39
N ARG A 405 -12.28 15.15 -16.39
CA ARG A 405 -13.38 15.54 -17.29
C ARG A 405 -13.81 14.43 -18.25
N GLU A 406 -12.88 13.63 -18.76
CA GLU A 406 -13.10 12.74 -19.91
C GLU A 406 -13.13 11.25 -19.52
N ALA A 407 -12.52 10.87 -18.39
CA ALA A 407 -12.59 9.52 -17.84
C ALA A 407 -13.37 9.40 -16.53
N TYR A 408 -13.35 10.38 -15.61
CA TYR A 408 -13.81 10.18 -14.23
C TYR A 408 -15.07 10.94 -13.77
N ARG A 409 -15.59 11.94 -14.48
CA ARG A 409 -16.76 12.72 -14.00
C ARG A 409 -18.11 12.01 -14.18
N TYR A 410 -18.28 10.77 -13.74
CA TYR A 410 -19.59 10.09 -13.77
C TYR A 410 -20.54 10.54 -12.64
N SER A 411 -21.81 10.16 -12.74
CA SER A 411 -22.79 10.42 -11.69
C SER A 411 -22.48 9.63 -10.42
N ALA A 412 -22.76 10.17 -9.23
CA ALA A 412 -22.67 9.41 -7.98
C ALA A 412 -23.57 8.16 -7.98
N SER A 413 -24.66 8.19 -8.77
CA SER A 413 -25.54 7.03 -8.98
C SER A 413 -24.92 5.95 -9.88
N PHE A 414 -24.03 6.30 -10.80
CA PHE A 414 -23.19 5.34 -11.52
C PHE A 414 -22.13 4.79 -10.57
N TYR A 415 -21.38 5.65 -9.90
CA TYR A 415 -20.24 5.23 -9.10
C TYR A 415 -20.63 4.30 -7.95
N ASN A 416 -21.78 4.54 -7.30
CA ASN A 416 -22.30 3.59 -6.30
C ASN A 416 -22.60 2.22 -6.93
N LYS A 417 -23.14 2.12 -8.15
CA LYS A 417 -23.32 0.81 -8.85
C LYS A 417 -21.97 0.18 -9.18
N TYR A 418 -21.01 0.97 -9.67
CA TYR A 418 -19.69 0.52 -10.07
C TYR A 418 -18.93 -0.07 -8.88
N TYR A 419 -18.73 0.73 -7.84
CA TYR A 419 -18.00 0.30 -6.66
C TYR A 419 -18.76 -0.76 -5.86
N THR A 420 -20.09 -0.76 -5.79
CA THR A 420 -20.82 -1.92 -5.22
C THR A 420 -20.57 -3.19 -6.03
N ALA A 421 -20.49 -3.15 -7.36
CA ALA A 421 -20.17 -4.34 -8.15
C ALA A 421 -18.73 -4.84 -7.91
N GLN A 422 -17.76 -3.94 -7.74
CA GLN A 422 -16.38 -4.28 -7.34
C GLN A 422 -16.35 -4.88 -5.92
N TYR A 423 -16.90 -4.18 -4.93
CA TYR A 423 -16.88 -4.61 -3.53
C TYR A 423 -17.69 -5.88 -3.29
N GLU A 424 -18.83 -6.11 -3.96
CA GLU A 424 -19.55 -7.39 -3.87
C GLU A 424 -18.74 -8.60 -4.35
N PHE A 425 -17.79 -8.41 -5.28
CA PHE A 425 -16.85 -9.46 -5.68
C PHE A 425 -15.68 -9.57 -4.71
N GLN A 426 -15.10 -8.44 -4.29
CA GLN A 426 -14.02 -8.41 -3.30
C GLN A 426 -14.46 -8.99 -1.94
N SER A 427 -15.74 -8.89 -1.53
CA SER A 427 -16.28 -9.57 -0.35
C SER A 427 -16.28 -11.09 -0.49
N LEU A 428 -16.45 -11.63 -1.70
CA LEU A 428 -16.32 -13.07 -1.97
C LEU A 428 -14.84 -13.48 -1.94
N GLN A 429 -13.95 -12.63 -2.45
CA GLN A 429 -12.51 -12.85 -2.34
C GLN A 429 -12.05 -12.80 -0.88
N GLU A 430 -12.45 -11.82 -0.06
CA GLU A 430 -12.20 -11.82 1.39
C GLU A 430 -12.75 -13.07 2.09
N ALA A 431 -13.95 -13.54 1.70
CA ALA A 431 -14.55 -14.74 2.27
C ALA A 431 -13.74 -16.00 1.96
N ARG A 432 -13.19 -16.12 0.75
CA ARG A 432 -12.32 -17.24 0.34
C ARG A 432 -10.87 -17.08 0.80
N ASP A 433 -10.36 -15.86 0.93
CA ASP A 433 -9.07 -15.58 1.58
C ASP A 433 -9.06 -16.11 3.02
N ARG A 434 -10.15 -15.87 3.77
CA ARG A 434 -10.35 -16.39 5.14
C ARG A 434 -10.37 -17.91 5.24
N GLU A 435 -10.62 -18.63 4.15
CA GLU A 435 -10.56 -20.09 4.07
C GLU A 435 -9.16 -20.53 3.62
N VAL A 436 -8.72 -20.05 2.46
CA VAL A 436 -7.45 -20.39 1.80
C VAL A 436 -6.24 -20.12 2.70
N TYR A 437 -6.22 -18.98 3.39
CA TYR A 437 -5.16 -18.54 4.30
C TYR A 437 -5.42 -18.91 5.78
N THR A 438 -6.36 -19.83 6.04
CA THR A 438 -6.62 -20.43 7.37
C THR A 438 -6.38 -21.94 7.36
N ASP A 439 -6.89 -22.65 6.35
CA ASP A 439 -6.80 -24.13 6.23
C ASP A 439 -5.42 -24.64 5.77
N SER A 440 -4.36 -23.84 5.87
CA SER A 440 -2.98 -24.28 5.63
C SER A 440 -2.41 -25.09 6.82
N VAL A 441 -3.19 -26.06 7.33
CA VAL A 441 -2.86 -27.14 8.29
C VAL A 441 -2.34 -26.73 9.69
N GLU A 442 -1.82 -25.53 9.86
CA GLU A 442 -0.95 -25.13 10.98
C GLU A 442 -1.57 -24.05 11.89
N TYR A 443 -2.91 -23.93 11.87
CA TYR A 443 -3.71 -22.91 12.56
C TYR A 443 -3.74 -23.03 14.11
N LEU A 444 -2.66 -23.56 14.71
CA LEU A 444 -2.43 -23.62 16.16
C LEU A 444 -1.36 -22.61 16.63
N THR A 445 -0.63 -21.95 15.73
CA THR A 445 0.42 -20.97 16.04
C THR A 445 0.00 -19.51 15.86
N GLY A 446 -1.19 -19.23 15.34
CA GLY A 446 -1.76 -17.88 15.22
C GLY A 446 -1.40 -17.09 13.96
N ILE A 447 -0.79 -17.74 12.96
CA ILE A 447 -0.64 -17.24 11.58
C ILE A 447 -1.97 -17.33 10.82
N GLY A 448 -2.15 -16.51 9.77
CA GLY A 448 -3.36 -16.47 8.95
C GLY A 448 -4.51 -15.63 9.54
N TYR A 449 -5.63 -15.61 8.84
CA TYR A 449 -6.84 -14.83 9.21
C TYR A 449 -7.43 -15.28 10.55
N ALA A 450 -8.03 -14.36 11.32
CA ALA A 450 -8.79 -14.75 12.52
C ALA A 450 -10.17 -15.35 12.12
N ALA A 451 -10.46 -16.57 12.59
CA ALA A 451 -11.69 -17.32 12.26
C ALA A 451 -13.02 -16.65 12.67
N ASN A 452 -12.98 -15.52 13.40
CA ASN A 452 -14.12 -14.68 13.73
C ASN A 452 -13.83 -13.18 13.50
N SER A 453 -13.11 -12.81 12.43
CA SER A 453 -12.93 -11.41 12.04
C SER A 453 -14.25 -10.84 11.51
N GLU A 454 -15.11 -10.29 12.38
CA GLU A 454 -16.45 -9.82 11.98
C GLU A 454 -16.43 -8.62 11.01
N VAL A 455 -15.33 -7.86 10.94
CA VAL A 455 -15.15 -6.74 10.00
C VAL A 455 -14.43 -7.22 8.73
N THR A 456 -14.84 -6.69 7.57
CA THR A 456 -14.20 -6.78 6.24
C THR A 456 -13.77 -5.36 5.83
N TYR A 457 -12.84 -5.20 4.88
CA TYR A 457 -12.59 -3.84 4.35
C TYR A 457 -13.67 -3.45 3.34
N THR A 458 -14.29 -4.43 2.67
CA THR A 458 -15.35 -4.18 1.70
C THR A 458 -16.67 -3.72 2.32
N ASP A 459 -17.09 -4.23 3.49
CA ASP A 459 -18.27 -3.73 4.21
C ASP A 459 -18.05 -2.28 4.68
N GLU A 460 -16.85 -1.96 5.19
CA GLU A 460 -16.47 -0.58 5.57
C GLU A 460 -16.57 0.38 4.37
N MET A 461 -16.10 -0.03 3.19
CA MET A 461 -16.24 0.77 1.96
C MET A 461 -17.69 0.86 1.45
N ILE A 462 -18.48 -0.22 1.54
CA ILE A 462 -19.90 -0.22 1.15
C ILE A 462 -20.72 0.72 2.05
N ASP A 463 -20.44 0.73 3.36
CA ASP A 463 -20.98 1.72 4.31
C ASP A 463 -20.55 3.14 3.93
N GLY A 464 -19.27 3.36 3.63
CA GLY A 464 -18.73 4.65 3.18
C GLY A 464 -19.47 5.20 1.96
N LEU A 465 -19.64 4.38 0.91
CA LEU A 465 -20.41 4.72 -0.30
C LEU A 465 -21.85 5.16 0.03
N ALA A 466 -22.50 4.49 0.98
CA ALA A 466 -23.87 4.79 1.40
C ALA A 466 -23.97 6.06 2.26
N LEU A 467 -22.93 6.40 3.03
CA LEU A 467 -22.91 7.54 3.94
C LEU A 467 -22.61 8.87 3.23
N GLY A 468 -21.52 8.94 2.44
CA GLY A 468 -20.98 10.24 2.02
C GLY A 468 -20.17 10.33 0.73
N PHE A 469 -20.00 9.24 -0.03
CA PHE A 469 -19.22 9.29 -1.28
C PHE A 469 -19.76 10.29 -2.33
N ALA A 470 -21.08 10.48 -2.40
CA ALA A 470 -21.68 11.48 -3.29
C ALA A 470 -21.30 12.92 -2.92
N GLU A 471 -21.15 13.19 -1.63
CA GLU A 471 -20.68 14.45 -1.08
C GLU A 471 -19.15 14.61 -1.22
N SER A 472 -18.38 13.52 -1.19
CA SER A 472 -16.97 13.52 -1.62
C SER A 472 -16.82 13.99 -3.08
N LEU A 473 -17.56 13.39 -4.03
CA LEU A 473 -17.55 13.84 -5.44
C LEU A 473 -17.97 15.32 -5.61
N LYS A 474 -18.86 15.81 -4.74
CA LYS A 474 -19.29 17.23 -4.76
C LYS A 474 -18.17 18.18 -4.30
N ILE A 475 -17.36 17.76 -3.33
CA ILE A 475 -16.18 18.51 -2.87
C ILE A 475 -15.06 18.45 -3.92
N SER A 476 -14.94 17.32 -4.64
CA SER A 476 -14.08 17.19 -5.82
C SER A 476 -14.34 18.28 -6.87
N ASP A 477 -15.61 18.52 -7.23
CA ASP A 477 -15.98 19.55 -8.21
C ASP A 477 -15.60 20.96 -7.78
N VAL A 478 -15.69 21.27 -6.49
CA VAL A 478 -15.37 22.60 -5.94
C VAL A 478 -13.86 22.80 -5.86
N ASN A 479 -13.11 21.81 -5.38
CA ASN A 479 -11.65 21.82 -5.47
C ASN A 479 -11.19 21.93 -6.94
N TYR A 480 -11.86 21.23 -7.87
CA TYR A 480 -11.62 21.33 -9.32
C TYR A 480 -11.96 22.72 -9.90
N GLU A 481 -12.89 23.48 -9.32
CA GLU A 481 -13.12 24.89 -9.71
C GLU A 481 -11.96 25.77 -9.24
N TYR A 482 -11.51 25.63 -7.98
CA TYR A 482 -10.34 26.34 -7.45
C TYR A 482 -9.06 26.02 -8.24
N THR A 483 -8.77 24.74 -8.46
CA THR A 483 -7.69 24.23 -9.31
C THR A 483 -7.99 24.35 -10.80
N GLY A 484 -9.03 25.12 -11.18
CA GLY A 484 -9.26 25.63 -12.53
C GLY A 484 -8.87 27.10 -12.69
N VAL A 485 -8.68 27.84 -11.60
CA VAL A 485 -8.22 29.23 -11.65
C VAL A 485 -6.70 29.23 -11.82
N TYR A 486 -6.31 29.42 -13.07
CA TYR A 486 -4.93 29.26 -13.52
C TYR A 486 -3.88 30.12 -12.80
N ASP A 487 -4.28 31.16 -12.07
CA ASP A 487 -3.36 32.06 -11.38
C ASP A 487 -3.11 31.64 -9.92
N ASN A 488 -4.11 31.04 -9.23
CA ASN A 488 -3.98 30.45 -7.88
C ASN A 488 -2.82 29.45 -7.81
N VAL A 489 -2.59 28.75 -8.92
CA VAL A 489 -1.53 27.75 -9.10
C VAL A 489 -0.17 28.34 -9.26
N ASN A 490 -0.07 29.36 -10.13
CA ASN A 490 1.19 30.05 -10.33
C ASN A 490 1.60 30.76 -9.02
N GLN A 491 0.65 30.98 -8.10
CA GLN A 491 0.88 31.32 -6.70
C GLN A 491 1.34 30.08 -5.88
N TYR A 492 0.55 29.00 -5.81
CA TYR A 492 0.87 27.77 -5.07
C TYR A 492 2.23 27.15 -5.44
N ASN A 493 2.44 26.83 -6.72
CA ASN A 493 3.69 26.21 -7.19
C ASN A 493 4.90 27.13 -6.94
N LYS A 494 4.70 28.45 -7.02
CA LYS A 494 5.74 29.41 -6.63
C LYS A 494 6.03 29.35 -5.13
N ARG A 495 5.02 29.29 -4.24
CA ARG A 495 5.28 29.14 -2.79
C ARG A 495 5.95 27.80 -2.47
N ASN A 496 5.53 26.72 -3.13
CA ASN A 496 6.13 25.39 -3.00
C ASN A 496 7.61 25.42 -3.44
N THR A 497 7.90 26.01 -4.59
CA THR A 497 9.27 26.21 -5.09
C THR A 497 10.09 27.17 -4.21
N ASP A 498 9.49 28.24 -3.70
CA ASP A 498 10.11 29.16 -2.74
C ASP A 498 10.49 28.41 -1.45
N TRP A 499 9.68 27.46 -0.97
CA TRP A 499 9.99 26.64 0.20
C TRP A 499 11.04 25.55 -0.09
N ASN A 500 10.80 24.68 -1.06
CA ASN A 500 11.65 23.52 -1.34
C ASN A 500 12.96 23.83 -2.09
N SER A 501 13.18 25.08 -2.51
CA SER A 501 14.51 25.59 -2.90
C SER A 501 15.43 25.94 -1.71
N LEU A 502 14.98 25.75 -0.46
CA LEU A 502 15.80 25.84 0.74
C LEU A 502 16.45 24.49 1.08
N THR A 503 17.71 24.51 1.51
CA THR A 503 18.32 23.32 2.14
C THR A 503 17.77 23.11 3.56
N ASP A 504 17.97 21.95 4.15
CA ASP A 504 17.37 21.59 5.46
C ASP A 504 17.87 22.51 6.56
N SER A 505 19.19 22.78 6.59
CA SER A 505 19.79 23.78 7.48
C SER A 505 19.31 25.22 7.22
N GLN A 506 18.65 25.50 6.09
CA GLN A 506 17.90 26.74 5.87
C GLN A 506 16.44 26.63 6.31
N LYS A 507 15.76 25.49 6.11
CA LYS A 507 14.41 25.22 6.65
C LYS A 507 14.41 25.35 8.19
N GLU A 508 15.44 24.83 8.86
CA GLU A 508 15.69 24.99 10.31
C GLU A 508 15.83 26.47 10.78
N GLN A 509 16.13 27.43 9.89
CA GLN A 509 16.34 28.84 10.25
C GLN A 509 15.01 29.61 10.31
N ARG A 510 14.24 29.35 11.37
CA ARG A 510 12.91 29.88 11.74
C ARG A 510 12.65 31.39 11.61
N GLY A 511 13.67 32.20 11.30
CA GLY A 511 13.50 33.62 10.98
C GLY A 511 12.94 33.84 9.57
N ILE A 512 13.79 34.36 8.66
CA ILE A 512 13.38 34.80 7.31
C ILE A 512 12.95 33.63 6.40
N ASN A 513 13.17 32.37 6.79
CA ASN A 513 12.76 31.20 6.00
C ASN A 513 11.39 30.64 6.41
N ALA A 514 10.96 30.76 7.68
CA ALA A 514 9.64 30.31 8.12
C ALA A 514 8.49 31.02 7.38
N ILE A 515 8.67 32.27 6.93
CA ILE A 515 7.66 32.94 6.09
C ILE A 515 7.44 32.25 4.74
N LYS A 516 8.41 31.49 4.20
CA LYS A 516 8.22 30.72 2.97
C LYS A 516 7.29 29.52 3.21
N GLU A 517 7.49 28.83 4.33
CA GLU A 517 6.63 27.75 4.82
C GLU A 517 5.22 28.28 5.10
N VAL A 518 5.09 29.31 5.94
CA VAL A 518 3.80 29.95 6.27
C VAL A 518 3.09 30.45 5.02
N MET A 519 3.79 31.02 4.04
CA MET A 519 3.13 31.43 2.81
C MET A 519 2.71 30.23 1.94
N LEU A 520 3.35 29.06 1.99
CA LEU A 520 2.83 27.83 1.35
C LEU A 520 1.57 27.33 2.08
N GLN A 521 1.61 27.25 3.41
CA GLN A 521 0.49 26.87 4.27
C GLN A 521 -0.72 27.81 4.09
N TYR A 522 -0.46 29.10 3.85
CA TYR A 522 -1.48 30.11 3.54
C TYR A 522 -2.22 29.82 2.22
N GLU A 523 -1.53 29.48 1.12
CA GLU A 523 -2.20 29.15 -0.16
C GLU A 523 -3.06 27.88 -0.03
N GLN A 524 -2.62 26.91 0.77
CA GLN A 524 -3.37 25.68 1.09
C GLN A 524 -4.65 26.04 1.86
N LEU A 525 -4.53 26.91 2.86
CA LEU A 525 -5.63 27.41 3.68
C LEU A 525 -6.65 28.22 2.87
N GLU A 526 -6.22 29.02 1.87
CA GLU A 526 -7.15 29.70 0.95
C GLU A 526 -7.98 28.70 0.13
N SER A 527 -7.38 27.59 -0.31
CA SER A 527 -8.08 26.52 -1.05
C SER A 527 -9.16 25.84 -0.19
N GLN A 528 -8.82 25.39 1.02
CA GLN A 528 -9.80 24.73 1.90
C GLN A 528 -10.89 25.70 2.38
N HIS A 529 -10.53 26.95 2.68
CA HIS A 529 -11.50 27.98 3.06
C HIS A 529 -12.47 28.28 1.91
N TYR A 530 -12.00 28.38 0.66
CA TYR A 530 -12.87 28.50 -0.52
C TYR A 530 -13.85 27.32 -0.60
N THR A 531 -13.35 26.09 -0.46
CA THR A 531 -14.18 24.88 -0.59
C THR A 531 -15.20 24.71 0.54
N ILE A 532 -14.83 25.02 1.79
CA ILE A 532 -15.74 24.99 2.94
C ILE A 532 -16.78 26.13 2.91
N THR A 533 -16.46 27.28 2.28
CA THR A 533 -17.38 28.43 2.15
C THR A 533 -18.10 28.54 0.80
N HIS A 534 -17.91 27.57 -0.09
CA HIS A 534 -18.50 27.58 -1.43
C HIS A 534 -20.04 27.54 -1.41
N ASP A 535 -20.71 28.27 -2.30
CA ASP A 535 -22.16 28.49 -2.23
C ASP A 535 -23.01 27.23 -2.50
N THR A 536 -22.41 26.21 -3.13
CA THR A 536 -23.00 24.88 -3.33
C THR A 536 -22.85 23.96 -2.12
N ILE A 537 -21.89 24.23 -1.21
CA ILE A 537 -21.51 23.35 -0.10
C ILE A 537 -22.28 23.73 1.17
N THR A 538 -22.64 22.73 1.96
CA THR A 538 -23.33 22.87 3.24
C THR A 538 -22.59 22.08 4.32
N SER A 539 -22.81 22.44 5.59
CA SER A 539 -22.29 21.68 6.72
C SER A 539 -22.75 20.20 6.72
N SER A 540 -23.90 19.89 6.09
CA SER A 540 -24.35 18.50 5.94
C SER A 540 -23.57 17.71 4.89
N ASP A 541 -22.98 18.39 3.90
CA ASP A 541 -22.08 17.72 2.94
C ASP A 541 -20.74 17.41 3.62
N LEU A 542 -20.21 18.38 4.38
CA LEU A 542 -18.93 18.25 5.07
C LEU A 542 -18.94 17.19 6.20
N ILE A 543 -20.06 17.06 6.94
CA ILE A 543 -20.25 15.96 7.91
C ILE A 543 -20.20 14.59 7.22
N LYS A 544 -20.89 14.45 6.09
CA LYS A 544 -20.93 13.19 5.33
C LYS A 544 -19.60 12.84 4.68
N PHE A 545 -18.91 13.84 4.11
CA PHE A 545 -17.55 13.67 3.62
C PHE A 545 -16.65 13.12 4.73
N LEU A 546 -16.65 13.72 5.91
CA LEU A 546 -15.89 13.22 7.06
C LEU A 546 -16.30 11.78 7.45
N GLN A 547 -17.58 11.43 7.40
CA GLN A 547 -18.06 10.05 7.62
C GLN A 547 -17.57 9.05 6.56
N TYR A 548 -17.50 9.46 5.28
CA TYR A 548 -16.86 8.67 4.23
C TYR A 548 -15.35 8.47 4.52
N GLN A 549 -14.63 9.52 4.94
CA GLN A 549 -13.20 9.42 5.23
C GLN A 549 -12.89 8.56 6.45
N ILE A 550 -13.70 8.63 7.50
CA ILE A 550 -13.60 7.75 8.67
C ILE A 550 -13.79 6.28 8.25
N LYS A 551 -14.71 5.99 7.33
CA LYS A 551 -14.92 4.66 6.76
C LYS A 551 -13.79 4.20 5.84
N SER A 552 -13.25 5.09 5.00
CA SER A 552 -12.08 4.78 4.15
C SER A 552 -10.83 4.45 4.97
N TYR A 553 -10.52 5.28 5.99
CA TYR A 553 -9.50 5.00 6.99
C TYR A 553 -9.68 3.61 7.64
N SER A 554 -10.93 3.27 7.99
CA SER A 554 -11.27 1.98 8.60
C SER A 554 -10.98 0.82 7.66
N ALA A 555 -11.37 0.94 6.39
CA ALA A 555 -11.12 -0.05 5.36
C ALA A 555 -9.62 -0.23 5.08
N ASP A 556 -8.85 0.86 4.96
CA ASP A 556 -7.42 0.81 4.69
C ASP A 556 -6.64 0.08 5.80
N TYR A 557 -6.95 0.37 7.07
CA TYR A 557 -6.38 -0.37 8.20
C TYR A 557 -6.78 -1.85 8.21
N VAL A 558 -8.07 -2.16 8.02
CA VAL A 558 -8.54 -3.55 7.98
C VAL A 558 -7.88 -4.31 6.83
N ARG A 559 -7.74 -3.70 5.66
CA ARG A 559 -7.03 -4.28 4.52
C ARG A 559 -5.56 -4.54 4.84
N ALA A 560 -4.83 -3.57 5.38
CA ALA A 560 -3.40 -3.75 5.70
C ALA A 560 -3.17 -4.85 6.75
N ILE A 561 -4.06 -4.94 7.75
CA ILE A 561 -4.08 -6.03 8.74
C ILE A 561 -4.32 -7.39 8.05
N GLN A 562 -5.18 -7.46 7.04
CA GLN A 562 -5.45 -8.68 6.26
C GLN A 562 -4.30 -9.06 5.32
N ASP A 563 -3.73 -8.09 4.60
CA ASP A 563 -2.65 -8.34 3.65
C ASP A 563 -1.37 -8.81 4.40
N ASN A 564 -1.07 -8.23 5.59
CA ASN A 564 -0.08 -8.78 6.53
C ASN A 564 -0.38 -10.24 6.95
N LYS A 565 -1.66 -10.64 7.03
CA LYS A 565 -2.05 -12.03 7.36
C LYS A 565 -1.88 -13.00 6.20
N LYS A 566 -1.95 -12.52 4.94
CA LYS A 566 -1.61 -13.31 3.74
C LYS A 566 -0.11 -13.52 3.64
N GLU A 567 0.64 -12.44 3.81
CA GLU A 567 2.10 -12.40 3.78
C GLU A 567 2.72 -13.34 4.85
N GLN A 568 2.18 -13.36 6.09
CA GLN A 568 2.56 -14.35 7.10
C GLN A 568 2.42 -15.82 6.65
N VAL A 569 1.45 -16.15 5.79
CA VAL A 569 1.30 -17.51 5.25
C VAL A 569 2.30 -17.74 4.12
N ILE A 570 2.49 -16.76 3.23
CA ILE A 570 3.46 -16.84 2.13
C ILE A 570 4.88 -17.02 2.68
N ASN A 571 5.32 -16.18 3.62
CA ASN A 571 6.65 -16.26 4.24
C ASN A 571 6.81 -17.57 5.03
N ARG A 572 5.75 -18.09 5.65
CA ARG A 572 5.75 -19.44 6.25
C ARG A 572 5.99 -20.54 5.21
N ARG A 573 5.44 -20.42 4.00
CA ARG A 573 5.66 -21.38 2.91
C ARG A 573 7.04 -21.24 2.25
N LYS A 574 7.55 -20.01 2.06
CA LYS A 574 8.95 -19.78 1.64
C LYS A 574 9.93 -20.43 2.64
N LEU A 575 9.72 -20.22 3.94
CA LEU A 575 10.48 -20.89 5.01
C LEU A 575 10.37 -22.43 4.99
N GLN A 576 9.18 -23.00 4.75
CA GLN A 576 9.01 -24.45 4.61
C GLN A 576 9.78 -25.04 3.41
N ARG A 577 10.01 -24.26 2.36
CA ARG A 577 10.85 -24.64 1.20
C ARG A 577 12.33 -24.50 1.51
N ALA A 578 12.76 -23.46 2.24
CA ALA A 578 14.13 -23.35 2.76
C ALA A 578 14.52 -24.58 3.61
N PHE A 579 13.62 -25.05 4.48
CA PHE A 579 13.82 -26.29 5.25
C PHE A 579 13.88 -27.59 4.41
N GLN A 580 13.49 -27.57 3.13
CA GLN A 580 13.57 -28.73 2.23
C GLN A 580 14.82 -28.69 1.34
N TYR A 581 15.36 -27.50 1.08
CA TYR A 581 16.47 -27.25 0.15
C TYR A 581 17.75 -28.04 0.50
N PHE A 582 18.24 -27.91 1.75
CA PHE A 582 19.56 -28.39 2.17
C PHE A 582 19.73 -29.93 2.37
N ASP A 583 18.89 -30.79 1.80
CA ASP A 583 18.92 -32.29 1.88
C ASP A 583 19.31 -32.88 3.24
N HIS A 584 18.78 -32.33 4.34
CA HIS A 584 18.98 -32.85 5.71
C HIS A 584 17.63 -33.09 6.40
N VAL A 585 17.64 -33.90 7.46
CA VAL A 585 16.42 -34.21 8.25
C VAL A 585 16.18 -33.11 9.28
N TYR A 586 15.66 -31.97 8.81
CA TYR A 586 15.27 -30.83 9.65
C TYR A 586 14.02 -31.14 10.48
N ILE A 587 13.92 -30.50 11.65
CA ILE A 587 12.65 -30.28 12.34
C ILE A 587 12.28 -28.82 12.16
N TYR A 588 11.20 -28.57 11.42
CA TYR A 588 10.65 -27.25 11.17
C TYR A 588 10.49 -26.44 12.48
N THR A 589 10.91 -25.18 12.45
CA THR A 589 10.83 -24.25 13.58
C THR A 589 10.56 -22.83 13.09
N GLU A 590 9.83 -22.06 13.91
CA GLU A 590 9.59 -20.62 13.74
C GLU A 590 10.48 -19.78 14.69
N GLU A 591 11.39 -20.43 15.42
CA GLU A 591 12.31 -19.83 16.41
C GLU A 591 13.77 -19.93 15.92
N LYS A 592 14.44 -18.77 15.78
CA LYS A 592 15.81 -18.63 15.26
C LYS A 592 16.85 -19.40 16.10
N ASP A 593 16.81 -19.23 17.42
CA ASP A 593 17.65 -19.99 18.35
C ASP A 593 17.41 -21.50 18.29
N ALA A 594 16.17 -21.96 18.06
CA ALA A 594 15.87 -23.38 17.94
C ALA A 594 16.33 -23.97 16.59
N PHE A 595 16.56 -23.14 15.56
CA PHE A 595 17.25 -23.55 14.33
C PHE A 595 18.76 -23.67 14.58
N ILE A 596 19.40 -22.61 15.08
CA ILE A 596 20.84 -22.55 15.39
C ILE A 596 21.26 -23.71 16.32
N ASN A 597 20.48 -24.00 17.37
CA ASN A 597 20.77 -25.07 18.33
C ASN A 597 20.60 -26.49 17.75
N GLN A 598 19.87 -26.67 16.64
CA GLN A 598 19.81 -27.97 15.95
C GLN A 598 21.06 -28.22 15.10
N PHE A 599 21.60 -27.18 14.44
CA PHE A 599 22.67 -27.32 13.44
C PHE A 599 23.81 -26.28 13.58
N PRO A 600 24.55 -26.26 14.70
CA PRO A 600 25.62 -25.28 14.97
C PRO A 600 26.93 -25.53 14.16
N GLU A 601 26.89 -26.35 13.11
CA GLU A 601 28.03 -26.68 12.22
C GLU A 601 27.72 -26.41 10.73
N ILE A 602 26.54 -25.87 10.39
CA ILE A 602 26.18 -25.44 9.02
C ILE A 602 26.64 -23.99 8.82
N GLU A 603 27.33 -23.69 7.72
CA GLU A 603 27.71 -22.30 7.35
C GLU A 603 26.58 -21.60 6.56
N GLU A 604 25.75 -22.37 5.85
CA GLU A 604 24.54 -21.98 5.09
C GLU A 604 23.32 -21.66 6.00
N GLN A 605 23.54 -21.02 7.16
CA GLN A 605 22.46 -20.70 8.11
C GLN A 605 21.58 -19.51 7.66
N GLY A 606 22.10 -18.65 6.77
CA GLY A 606 21.54 -17.33 6.44
C GLY A 606 20.07 -17.37 6.01
N VAL A 607 19.75 -18.11 4.95
CA VAL A 607 18.41 -18.15 4.33
C VAL A 607 17.31 -18.55 5.32
N VAL A 608 17.55 -19.59 6.13
CA VAL A 608 16.54 -20.08 7.09
C VAL A 608 16.38 -19.08 8.24
N GLU A 609 17.47 -18.47 8.70
CA GLU A 609 17.43 -17.41 9.71
C GLU A 609 16.72 -16.15 9.22
N GLU A 610 16.91 -15.76 7.96
CA GLU A 610 16.27 -14.63 7.29
C GLU A 610 14.78 -14.86 7.13
N LYS A 611 14.35 -16.00 6.56
CA LYS A 611 12.90 -16.28 6.39
C LYS A 611 12.17 -16.61 7.70
N ILE A 612 12.89 -16.92 8.79
CA ILE A 612 12.36 -16.86 10.17
C ILE A 612 12.19 -15.42 10.63
N GLU A 613 13.15 -14.54 10.32
CA GLU A 613 13.12 -13.13 10.71
C GLU A 613 12.00 -12.37 9.97
N ASP A 614 11.83 -12.57 8.67
CA ASP A 614 10.71 -12.04 7.85
C ASP A 614 9.35 -12.46 8.43
N LEU A 615 9.16 -13.76 8.66
CA LEU A 615 7.91 -14.28 9.24
C LEU A 615 7.64 -13.71 10.64
N GLY A 616 8.69 -13.46 11.42
CA GLY A 616 8.63 -12.78 12.71
C GLY A 616 8.26 -11.30 12.60
N ARG A 617 8.87 -10.61 11.64
CA ARG A 617 8.64 -9.20 11.30
C ARG A 617 7.19 -8.98 10.88
N THR A 618 6.65 -9.74 9.93
CA THR A 618 5.25 -9.62 9.49
C THR A 618 4.26 -9.94 10.62
N LYS A 619 4.61 -10.81 11.59
CA LYS A 619 3.80 -11.01 12.81
C LYS A 619 3.79 -9.76 13.69
N ALA A 620 4.94 -9.11 13.88
CA ALA A 620 5.06 -7.90 14.67
C ALA A 620 4.26 -6.74 14.06
N MET A 621 4.39 -6.52 12.75
CA MET A 621 3.64 -5.48 12.03
C MET A 621 2.12 -5.66 12.18
N TYR A 622 1.61 -6.89 12.00
CA TYR A 622 0.20 -7.22 12.25
C TYR A 622 -0.25 -6.85 13.67
N VAL A 623 0.55 -7.18 14.70
CA VAL A 623 0.22 -6.84 16.10
C VAL A 623 0.19 -5.32 16.30
N ASN A 624 1.12 -4.59 15.69
CA ASN A 624 1.21 -3.13 15.76
C ASN A 624 -0.01 -2.46 15.11
N LEU A 625 -0.32 -2.80 13.85
CA LEU A 625 -1.47 -2.29 13.10
C LEU A 625 -2.79 -2.59 13.81
N ASN A 626 -3.00 -3.83 14.25
CA ASN A 626 -4.22 -4.26 14.93
C ASN A 626 -4.42 -3.54 16.29
N ALA A 627 -3.34 -3.31 17.05
CA ALA A 627 -3.41 -2.51 18.27
C ALA A 627 -3.75 -1.04 18.00
N ASN A 628 -3.19 -0.46 16.93
CA ASN A 628 -3.38 0.96 16.60
C ASN A 628 -4.76 1.25 16.03
N TYR A 629 -5.31 0.33 15.22
CA TYR A 629 -6.69 0.34 14.73
C TYR A 629 -7.70 0.20 15.88
N SER A 630 -7.49 -0.79 16.77
CA SER A 630 -8.36 -1.04 17.93
C SER A 630 -8.50 0.17 18.86
N GLY A 631 -7.50 1.05 18.89
CA GLY A 631 -7.51 2.29 19.68
C GLY A 631 -8.20 3.50 19.02
N THR A 632 -8.84 3.36 17.86
CA THR A 632 -9.34 4.51 17.06
C THR A 632 -10.86 4.71 17.09
N ASP A 633 -11.65 3.75 17.58
CA ASP A 633 -13.07 3.86 17.93
C ASP A 633 -13.97 4.52 16.85
N ILE A 634 -14.14 3.78 15.75
CA ILE A 634 -14.75 4.23 14.48
C ILE A 634 -16.23 4.65 14.64
N GLU A 635 -17.06 3.88 15.35
CA GLU A 635 -18.48 4.24 15.58
C GLU A 635 -18.62 5.55 16.36
N SER A 636 -17.75 5.75 17.35
CA SER A 636 -17.69 6.93 18.19
C SER A 636 -17.20 8.15 17.40
N GLN A 637 -16.25 7.98 16.48
CA GLN A 637 -15.89 9.02 15.50
C GLN A 637 -17.05 9.38 14.58
N ILE A 638 -17.72 8.41 13.95
CA ILE A 638 -18.89 8.66 13.09
C ILE A 638 -19.98 9.42 13.85
N THR A 639 -20.12 9.15 15.14
CA THR A 639 -21.01 9.89 16.05
C THR A 639 -20.55 11.34 16.25
N ARG A 640 -19.28 11.57 16.63
CA ARG A 640 -18.70 12.91 16.86
C ARG A 640 -18.71 13.80 15.62
N ALA A 641 -18.50 13.25 14.42
CA ALA A 641 -18.53 13.98 13.16
C ALA A 641 -19.84 14.80 12.95
N ASN A 642 -20.97 14.35 13.51
CA ASN A 642 -22.25 15.08 13.44
C ASN A 642 -22.29 16.38 14.28
N ALA A 643 -21.33 16.59 15.18
CA ALA A 643 -21.19 17.75 16.06
C ALA A 643 -20.11 18.75 15.62
N ALA A 644 -19.52 18.54 14.42
CA ALA A 644 -18.54 19.43 13.82
C ALA A 644 -19.14 20.81 13.49
N ASP A 645 -18.57 21.87 14.07
CA ASP A 645 -19.00 23.26 13.86
C ASP A 645 -18.29 23.85 12.63
N TRP A 646 -18.72 23.40 11.45
CA TRP A 646 -18.19 23.86 10.16
C TRP A 646 -18.26 25.39 9.96
N PRO A 647 -19.33 26.11 10.36
CA PRO A 647 -19.34 27.57 10.35
C PRO A 647 -18.28 28.19 11.27
N GLY A 648 -18.05 27.61 12.46
CA GLY A 648 -16.95 28.01 13.36
C GLY A 648 -15.57 27.77 12.73
N ILE A 649 -15.34 26.58 12.15
CA ILE A 649 -14.10 26.23 11.44
C ILE A 649 -13.80 27.24 10.33
N ALA A 650 -14.79 27.52 9.46
CA ALA A 650 -14.65 28.52 8.40
C ALA A 650 -14.31 29.91 8.94
N SER A 651 -14.94 30.32 10.05
CA SER A 651 -14.64 31.59 10.73
C SER A 651 -13.22 31.64 11.31
N ASN A 652 -12.65 30.50 11.73
CA ASN A 652 -11.28 30.42 12.26
C ASN A 652 -10.25 30.51 11.12
N MET A 653 -10.50 29.81 10.02
CA MET A 653 -9.70 29.91 8.79
C MET A 653 -9.70 31.35 8.25
N ALA A 654 -10.88 31.98 8.15
CA ALA A 654 -11.02 33.37 7.68
C ALA A 654 -10.31 34.41 8.57
N GLN A 655 -10.20 34.16 9.88
CA GLN A 655 -9.44 35.02 10.80
C GLN A 655 -7.94 34.90 10.53
N THR A 656 -7.43 33.67 10.38
CA THR A 656 -6.03 33.39 10.04
C THR A 656 -5.64 34.03 8.70
N LEU A 657 -6.44 33.81 7.65
CA LEU A 657 -6.24 34.39 6.32
C LEU A 657 -6.33 35.93 6.26
N SER A 658 -6.85 36.60 7.31
CA SER A 658 -6.96 38.06 7.34
C SER A 658 -5.64 38.80 7.65
N ILE A 659 -4.55 38.06 7.89
CA ILE A 659 -3.29 38.56 8.44
C ILE A 659 -2.22 38.74 7.35
N ASP A 660 -1.54 39.88 7.40
CA ASP A 660 -0.44 40.26 6.49
C ASP A 660 0.90 39.64 6.96
N TYR A 661 1.05 38.33 6.80
CA TYR A 661 2.22 37.58 7.28
C TYR A 661 3.54 38.05 6.65
N GLU A 662 3.54 38.50 5.38
CA GLU A 662 4.73 39.09 4.73
C GLU A 662 5.19 40.40 5.39
N ARG A 663 4.37 41.02 6.26
CA ARG A 663 4.74 42.17 7.11
C ARG A 663 4.73 41.85 8.61
N TYR A 664 4.59 40.59 9.00
CA TYR A 664 4.69 40.19 10.39
C TYR A 664 6.13 40.45 10.89
N ASN A 665 6.25 41.31 11.90
CA ASN A 665 7.51 41.57 12.57
C ASN A 665 7.42 40.98 13.99
N PRO A 666 8.24 39.96 14.32
CA PRO A 666 8.11 39.22 15.57
C PRO A 666 8.24 40.13 16.80
N GLN A 667 7.45 39.85 17.83
CA GLN A 667 7.48 40.54 19.12
C GLN A 667 7.96 39.55 20.19
N GLY A 668 9.18 39.74 20.70
CA GLY A 668 9.86 38.75 21.54
C GLY A 668 10.57 37.69 20.70
N ASP A 669 10.70 36.49 21.26
CA ASP A 669 11.38 35.33 20.63
C ASP A 669 10.42 34.48 19.76
N TYR A 670 9.21 34.97 19.51
CA TYR A 670 8.09 34.28 18.87
C TYR A 670 8.12 34.40 17.33
N TYR A 671 8.08 33.28 16.62
CA TYR A 671 8.27 33.22 15.17
C TYR A 671 6.95 33.27 14.37
N VAL A 672 7.03 33.35 13.03
CA VAL A 672 5.86 33.57 12.17
C VAL A 672 5.08 32.28 11.87
N ASP A 673 5.77 31.13 11.88
CA ASP A 673 5.21 29.77 11.90
C ASP A 673 4.33 29.57 13.13
N GLU A 674 4.88 29.85 14.31
CA GLU A 674 4.18 29.73 15.59
C GLU A 674 2.95 30.67 15.66
N TYR A 675 3.04 31.87 15.09
CA TYR A 675 1.89 32.78 14.98
C TYR A 675 0.81 32.31 14.01
N PHE A 676 1.17 31.66 12.90
CA PHE A 676 0.20 31.07 11.97
C PHE A 676 -0.53 29.90 12.62
N GLU A 677 0.20 28.97 13.24
CA GLU A 677 -0.36 27.85 13.99
C GLU A 677 -1.33 28.33 15.10
N ASP A 678 -0.87 29.23 15.99
CA ASP A 678 -1.68 29.71 17.11
C ASP A 678 -2.94 30.48 16.65
N GLN A 679 -2.98 31.08 15.44
CA GLN A 679 -4.21 31.68 14.93
C GLN A 679 -5.19 30.66 14.37
N LEU A 680 -4.69 29.59 13.76
CA LEU A 680 -5.50 28.56 13.12
C LEU A 680 -6.05 27.54 14.15
N ILE A 681 -5.21 27.12 15.10
CA ILE A 681 -5.50 26.11 16.12
C ILE A 681 -5.17 26.67 17.50
N LYS A 682 -6.16 26.72 18.39
CA LYS A 682 -5.94 27.08 19.80
C LYS A 682 -5.62 25.83 20.63
N ARG A 683 -4.62 25.96 21.49
CA ARG A 683 -4.29 25.02 22.57
C ARG A 683 -4.30 25.77 23.91
N VAL A 684 -4.68 25.08 24.98
CA VAL A 684 -4.77 25.58 26.36
C VAL A 684 -3.96 24.68 27.30
N TRP A 685 -3.72 25.13 28.53
CA TRP A 685 -3.12 24.30 29.57
C TRP A 685 -4.21 23.52 30.33
N ASP A 686 -4.02 22.22 30.49
CA ASP A 686 -4.82 21.33 31.33
C ASP A 686 -3.96 20.84 32.49
N CYS A 687 -4.44 21.06 33.72
CA CYS A 687 -3.75 20.70 34.96
C CYS A 687 -4.39 19.50 35.69
N GLY A 688 -5.32 18.77 35.05
CA GLY A 688 -5.99 17.60 35.63
C GLY A 688 -6.95 17.90 36.80
N GLY A 689 -7.27 19.18 37.04
CA GLY A 689 -8.16 19.66 38.10
C GLY A 689 -9.59 19.91 37.62
N THR A 690 -10.55 19.94 38.54
CA THR A 690 -11.98 20.19 38.23
C THR A 690 -12.38 21.67 38.19
N ASP A 691 -11.42 22.59 38.32
CA ASP A 691 -11.68 24.01 38.52
C ASP A 691 -11.56 24.79 37.19
N ASP A 692 -12.65 25.45 36.78
CA ASP A 692 -12.77 26.23 35.53
C ASP A 692 -11.74 27.38 35.39
N GLU A 693 -10.97 27.70 36.45
CA GLU A 693 -9.98 28.77 36.45
C GLU A 693 -8.58 28.32 35.97
N CYS A 694 -8.27 27.02 35.93
CA CYS A 694 -6.94 26.54 35.50
C CYS A 694 -6.62 26.80 34.01
N GLY A 695 -7.64 26.98 33.16
CA GLY A 695 -7.48 27.05 31.70
C GLY A 695 -7.34 28.46 31.10
N ARG A 696 -7.15 29.53 31.91
CA ARG A 696 -7.13 30.92 31.43
C ARG A 696 -6.17 31.85 32.19
N GLU A 697 -4.87 31.77 31.90
CA GLU A 697 -4.00 32.94 32.06
C GLU A 697 -4.22 33.96 30.93
N ASP A 698 -3.94 35.24 31.19
CA ASP A 698 -3.96 36.32 30.20
C ASP A 698 -2.82 36.20 29.16
N ASP A 699 -1.82 35.34 29.41
CA ASP A 699 -0.64 35.13 28.53
C ASP A 699 -0.24 33.64 28.46
N PRO A 700 -0.77 32.86 27.50
CA PRO A 700 -0.49 31.42 27.37
C PRO A 700 0.95 31.02 27.01
N TYR A 701 1.90 31.97 26.91
CA TYR A 701 3.09 31.85 26.05
C TYR A 701 4.44 32.11 26.76
N ASP A 702 4.66 31.59 27.97
CA ASP A 702 5.95 31.74 28.67
C ASP A 702 7.12 30.94 28.02
N GLY A 703 6.82 30.03 27.10
CA GLY A 703 7.79 29.23 26.36
C GLY A 703 8.41 28.08 27.17
N SER A 704 7.87 27.75 28.35
CA SER A 704 8.32 26.61 29.14
C SER A 704 7.72 25.28 28.66
N ASP A 705 8.49 24.21 28.76
CA ASP A 705 8.01 22.83 28.51
C ASP A 705 7.13 22.29 29.66
N THR A 706 6.98 23.03 30.78
CA THR A 706 6.30 22.60 32.01
C THR A 706 5.66 23.76 32.76
N HIS A 707 4.37 24.01 32.50
CA HIS A 707 3.59 24.93 33.34
C HIS A 707 3.23 24.23 34.67
N MET A 708 3.53 24.87 35.80
CA MET A 708 3.37 24.30 37.15
C MET A 708 2.41 25.14 38.00
N TYR A 709 1.18 24.67 38.17
CA TYR A 709 0.11 25.35 38.89
C TYR A 709 0.04 24.90 40.36
N ASP A 710 0.09 25.84 41.32
CA ASP A 710 -0.18 25.56 42.74
C ASP A 710 -1.68 25.72 43.03
N ASN A 711 -2.38 24.63 43.40
CA ASN A 711 -3.83 24.67 43.67
C ASN A 711 -4.20 25.37 45.01
N GLU A 712 -5.49 25.56 45.30
CA GLU A 712 -5.95 26.20 46.57
C GLU A 712 -5.46 25.49 47.85
N LEU A 713 -5.04 24.21 47.76
CA LEU A 713 -4.49 23.43 48.86
C LEU A 713 -2.96 23.53 48.99
N GLY A 714 -2.29 24.16 48.02
CA GLY A 714 -0.83 24.26 47.93
C GLY A 714 -0.16 23.00 47.38
N GLU A 715 -0.90 22.18 46.62
CA GLU A 715 -0.36 21.05 45.87
C GLU A 715 0.02 21.53 44.46
N ARG A 716 1.21 21.14 44.01
CA ARG A 716 1.80 21.63 42.76
C ARG A 716 1.53 20.64 41.63
N LEU A 717 0.62 21.00 40.75
CA LEU A 717 0.20 20.24 39.57
C LEU A 717 1.10 20.60 38.38
N GLU A 718 1.44 19.60 37.59
CA GLU A 718 2.11 19.73 36.30
C GLU A 718 1.03 19.74 35.21
N CYS A 719 1.09 20.71 34.29
CA CYS A 719 0.03 20.93 33.31
C CYS A 719 0.52 20.66 31.88
N GLU A 720 -0.32 19.99 31.08
CA GLU A 720 -0.04 19.65 29.69
C GLU A 720 -0.76 20.60 28.72
N ARG A 721 -0.20 20.87 27.54
CA ARG A 721 -0.78 21.78 26.53
C ARG A 721 -1.68 21.01 25.55
N THR A 722 -2.99 21.05 25.76
CA THR A 722 -4.03 20.27 25.03
C THR A 722 -4.85 21.14 24.06
N TYR A 723 -5.69 20.53 23.22
CA TYR A 723 -6.55 21.27 22.27
C TYR A 723 -7.68 22.05 22.98
N ASP A 724 -7.90 23.31 22.60
CA ASP A 724 -9.05 24.08 23.11
C ASP A 724 -10.36 23.57 22.50
N LEU A 725 -11.14 22.81 23.27
CA LEU A 725 -12.42 22.26 22.82
C LEU A 725 -13.50 23.34 22.54
N ASN A 726 -13.28 24.59 22.95
CA ASN A 726 -14.10 25.74 22.57
C ASN A 726 -13.79 26.25 21.15
N TRP A 727 -12.58 26.02 20.64
CA TRP A 727 -12.15 26.43 19.31
C TRP A 727 -12.55 25.35 18.28
N ALA A 728 -13.45 25.69 17.37
CA ALA A 728 -14.13 24.73 16.50
C ALA A 728 -13.19 23.79 15.71
N LEU A 729 -12.07 24.31 15.19
CA LEU A 729 -11.07 23.50 14.49
C LEU A 729 -10.25 22.62 15.45
N SER A 730 -9.83 23.14 16.61
CA SER A 730 -9.10 22.35 17.62
C SER A 730 -9.94 21.19 18.15
N ARG A 731 -11.25 21.39 18.34
CA ARG A 731 -12.17 20.29 18.69
C ARG A 731 -12.25 19.24 17.59
N LEU A 732 -12.40 19.64 16.33
CA LEU A 732 -12.45 18.71 15.20
C LEU A 732 -11.18 17.83 15.15
N LEU A 733 -10.01 18.43 15.29
CA LEU A 733 -8.74 17.70 15.28
C LEU A 733 -8.62 16.76 16.48
N ASN A 734 -8.94 17.22 17.69
CA ASN A 734 -8.99 16.38 18.89
C ASN A 734 -9.92 15.15 18.74
N GLU A 735 -10.97 15.24 17.92
CA GLU A 735 -11.92 14.15 17.71
C GLU A 735 -11.53 13.17 16.59
N HIS A 736 -10.63 13.56 15.68
CA HIS A 736 -10.39 12.91 14.38
C HIS A 736 -8.92 12.91 13.87
N GLU A 737 -7.93 13.33 14.66
CA GLU A 737 -6.55 13.61 14.19
C GLU A 737 -5.95 12.49 13.31
N LYS A 738 -6.05 11.23 13.76
CA LYS A 738 -5.55 10.04 13.05
C LYS A 738 -6.11 9.89 11.63
N VAL A 739 -7.40 10.19 11.43
CA VAL A 739 -8.06 10.06 10.12
C VAL A 739 -7.49 11.10 9.17
N PHE A 740 -7.26 12.33 9.64
CA PHE A 740 -6.65 13.38 8.84
C PHE A 740 -5.16 13.11 8.53
N ARG A 741 -4.37 12.56 9.46
CA ARG A 741 -2.98 12.15 9.21
C ARG A 741 -2.89 11.07 8.12
N HIS A 742 -3.70 10.03 8.24
CA HIS A 742 -3.80 8.98 7.21
C HIS A 742 -4.23 9.53 5.84
N MET A 743 -5.27 10.38 5.81
CA MET A 743 -5.73 11.04 4.58
C MET A 743 -4.66 11.94 3.91
N SER A 744 -3.69 12.44 4.67
CA SER A 744 -2.57 13.23 4.14
C SER A 744 -1.32 12.40 3.85
N GLY A 745 -1.34 11.09 4.07
CA GLY A 745 -0.20 10.18 3.91
C GLY A 745 0.82 10.24 5.06
N GLN A 746 0.49 10.89 6.17
CA GLN A 746 1.36 10.96 7.35
C GLN A 746 1.17 9.79 8.29
N ILE A 747 2.25 9.44 8.98
CA ILE A 747 2.25 8.48 10.08
C ILE A 747 2.74 9.13 11.37
N GLU A 748 2.13 8.77 12.51
CA GLU A 748 2.68 9.01 13.83
C GLU A 748 3.54 7.83 14.29
N VAL A 749 4.77 8.12 14.72
CA VAL A 749 5.71 7.16 15.29
C VAL A 749 5.68 7.30 16.81
N GLU A 750 5.06 6.32 17.49
CA GLU A 750 4.90 6.29 18.95
C GLU A 750 6.08 5.56 19.62
N PHE A 751 7.08 6.30 20.06
CA PHE A 751 8.25 5.80 20.78
C PHE A 751 7.93 5.49 22.25
N LYS A 752 7.91 4.22 22.65
CA LYS A 752 7.70 3.79 24.04
C LYS A 752 8.90 4.07 24.94
N LYS A 753 8.65 4.32 26.23
CA LYS A 753 9.68 4.57 27.25
C LYS A 753 9.55 3.58 28.42
N VAL A 754 10.63 2.85 28.68
CA VAL A 754 10.76 1.88 29.79
C VAL A 754 10.51 2.62 31.12
N SER A 755 9.64 2.08 31.98
CA SER A 755 9.38 2.69 33.29
C SER A 755 10.48 2.47 34.30
N ASP A 756 11.07 1.27 34.36
CA ASP A 756 12.19 0.96 35.25
C ASP A 756 13.19 0.00 34.58
N PHE A 757 14.47 0.38 34.58
CA PHE A 757 15.56 -0.46 34.04
C PHE A 757 16.13 -1.44 35.08
N THR A 758 15.76 -1.32 36.35
CA THR A 758 16.24 -2.22 37.41
C THR A 758 15.66 -3.63 37.27
N ASP A 759 14.48 -3.77 36.66
CA ASP A 759 13.91 -5.10 36.39
C ASP A 759 14.81 -5.89 35.44
N TYR A 760 15.39 -5.30 34.39
CA TYR A 760 16.34 -5.99 33.50
C TYR A 760 17.65 -6.45 34.17
N TYR A 761 17.89 -6.15 35.45
CA TYR A 761 19.12 -6.56 36.13
C TYR A 761 19.09 -8.03 36.59
N ASP A 762 19.99 -8.85 36.05
CA ASP A 762 20.23 -10.23 36.48
C ASP A 762 21.14 -10.28 37.72
N ILE A 763 20.53 -10.55 38.88
CA ILE A 763 21.21 -10.68 40.17
C ILE A 763 21.91 -12.04 40.32
N GLU A 764 21.46 -13.09 39.62
CA GLU A 764 21.94 -14.46 39.82
C GLU A 764 23.27 -14.73 39.09
N LYS A 765 23.59 -13.94 38.06
CA LYS A 765 24.84 -14.02 37.30
C LYS A 765 26.03 -13.26 37.91
N GLN A 766 25.97 -12.81 39.17
CA GLN A 766 27.11 -12.22 39.91
C GLN A 766 28.25 -13.22 40.26
N TRP A 767 28.89 -13.80 39.24
CA TRP A 767 30.06 -14.68 39.42
C TRP A 767 31.36 -13.91 39.16
N GLY A 768 32.17 -13.76 40.21
CA GLY A 768 33.25 -12.77 40.26
C GLY A 768 34.46 -13.08 39.37
N GLY A 769 34.95 -12.06 38.66
CA GLY A 769 36.28 -12.03 38.04
C GLY A 769 36.33 -12.23 36.51
N THR A 770 35.20 -12.56 35.88
CA THR A 770 35.03 -12.58 34.42
C THR A 770 34.79 -11.16 33.85
N PRO A 771 34.97 -10.94 32.53
CA PRO A 771 34.87 -9.62 31.91
C PRO A 771 33.43 -9.09 31.88
N GLU A 772 33.26 -7.86 31.36
CA GLU A 772 31.97 -7.26 31.06
C GLU A 772 31.14 -8.20 30.17
N VAL A 773 30.08 -8.78 30.75
CA VAL A 773 29.13 -9.62 30.02
C VAL A 773 28.00 -8.73 29.52
N VAL A 774 27.83 -8.73 28.21
CA VAL A 774 26.76 -8.03 27.48
C VAL A 774 25.62 -9.00 27.26
N TYR A 775 24.39 -8.54 27.48
CA TYR A 775 23.15 -9.21 27.11
C TYR A 775 22.29 -8.24 26.29
N LEU A 776 21.47 -8.74 25.36
CA LEU A 776 20.40 -7.96 24.74
C LEU A 776 19.22 -7.87 25.70
N SER A 777 18.44 -6.78 25.62
CA SER A 777 17.21 -6.65 26.40
C SER A 777 16.13 -7.67 26.00
N SER A 778 16.14 -8.18 24.77
CA SER A 778 15.28 -9.27 24.30
C SER A 778 15.56 -10.58 25.03
N GLU A 779 16.81 -11.06 25.05
CA GLU A 779 17.27 -12.23 25.83
C GLU A 779 16.86 -12.17 27.31
N ILE A 780 16.77 -10.95 27.86
CA ILE A 780 16.35 -10.72 29.25
C ILE A 780 14.83 -10.76 29.39
N GLN A 781 14.06 -10.23 28.43
CA GLN A 781 12.59 -10.22 28.46
C GLN A 781 11.97 -11.62 28.38
N GLU A 782 12.65 -12.59 27.75
CA GLU A 782 12.23 -13.99 27.73
C GLU A 782 12.13 -14.61 29.13
N ILE A 783 12.88 -14.08 30.11
CA ILE A 783 12.81 -14.52 31.50
C ILE A 783 11.49 -13.99 32.10
N PRO A 784 10.52 -14.82 32.52
CA PRO A 784 9.16 -14.35 32.88
C PRO A 784 9.06 -13.48 34.15
N THR A 785 10.18 -13.19 34.80
CA THR A 785 10.31 -12.28 35.95
C THR A 785 11.05 -10.98 35.59
N LYS A 786 11.25 -10.72 34.30
CA LYS A 786 12.12 -9.66 33.74
C LYS A 786 11.53 -8.93 32.52
N GLN A 787 10.23 -9.12 32.27
CA GLN A 787 9.50 -8.46 31.20
C GLN A 787 9.52 -6.94 31.35
N ALA A 788 9.45 -6.23 30.22
CA ALA A 788 9.38 -4.78 30.21
C ALA A 788 8.15 -4.24 30.97
N THR A 789 8.30 -3.03 31.50
CA THR A 789 7.17 -2.19 31.89
C THR A 789 7.33 -0.83 31.22
N TRP A 790 6.21 -0.21 30.83
CA TRP A 790 6.17 1.04 30.06
C TRP A 790 5.30 2.07 30.80
N ALA A 791 5.87 3.24 31.14
CA ALA A 791 5.12 4.32 31.83
C ALA A 791 4.62 5.42 30.91
N SER A 792 5.32 5.66 29.80
CA SER A 792 5.04 6.78 28.90
C SER A 792 5.49 6.49 27.48
N HIS A 793 5.16 7.42 26.59
CA HIS A 793 5.55 7.41 25.19
C HIS A 793 5.89 8.83 24.75
N GLU A 794 6.52 8.97 23.59
CA GLU A 794 6.69 10.24 22.89
C GLU A 794 6.36 10.03 21.41
N THR A 795 5.73 11.00 20.77
CA THR A 795 5.39 10.90 19.34
C THR A 795 6.11 11.94 18.49
N ASP A 796 6.54 11.49 17.32
CA ASP A 796 6.95 12.33 16.19
C ASP A 796 6.19 11.89 14.94
N THR A 797 6.26 12.66 13.85
CA THR A 797 5.63 12.29 12.57
C THR A 797 6.64 12.19 11.44
N VAL A 798 6.36 11.31 10.48
CA VAL A 798 7.04 11.21 9.19
C VAL A 798 6.06 11.75 8.14
N ASP A 799 6.55 12.64 7.26
CA ASP A 799 5.75 13.21 6.18
C ASP A 799 5.79 12.31 4.92
N PRO A 800 4.85 12.45 3.97
CA PRO A 800 4.84 11.62 2.75
C PRO A 800 6.14 11.80 1.96
N GLY A 801 6.89 10.70 1.77
CA GLY A 801 8.17 10.70 1.07
C GLY A 801 9.41 10.91 1.95
N ASP A 802 9.26 11.20 3.25
CA ASP A 802 10.39 11.14 4.20
C ASP A 802 10.73 9.66 4.49
N GLU A 803 12.00 9.27 4.41
CA GLU A 803 12.48 8.00 4.97
C GLU A 803 12.22 7.97 6.50
N ILE A 804 11.81 6.83 7.07
CA ILE A 804 11.70 6.73 8.54
C ILE A 804 13.06 6.89 9.24
N SER A 805 14.16 6.65 8.52
CA SER A 805 15.53 6.97 8.93
C SER A 805 15.66 8.40 9.50
N THR A 806 14.93 9.38 8.93
CA THR A 806 14.93 10.81 9.30
C THR A 806 14.25 11.13 10.65
N VAL A 807 13.62 10.12 11.26
CA VAL A 807 12.91 10.20 12.54
C VAL A 807 13.45 9.19 13.55
N VAL A 808 13.91 8.03 13.09
CA VAL A 808 14.38 6.90 13.92
C VAL A 808 15.91 6.89 14.09
N LEU A 809 16.69 7.27 13.08
CA LEU A 809 18.15 7.04 13.02
C LEU A 809 19.02 8.31 13.04
N THR A 810 18.50 9.50 12.70
CA THR A 810 19.31 10.73 12.59
C THR A 810 19.78 11.31 13.94
N GLY A 811 20.88 10.77 14.46
CA GLY A 811 21.60 11.32 15.63
C GLY A 811 22.43 12.59 15.36
N THR A 812 22.26 13.27 14.22
CA THR A 812 23.24 14.22 13.64
C THR A 812 22.65 15.61 13.30
N GLY A 813 21.64 16.09 14.04
CA GLY A 813 20.97 17.36 13.75
C GLY A 813 20.61 18.21 14.97
N GLY A 814 21.59 18.86 15.61
CA GLY A 814 21.46 20.09 16.43
C GLY A 814 20.50 20.18 17.63
N GLY A 815 19.58 19.23 17.82
CA GLY A 815 18.30 19.46 18.49
C GLY A 815 17.67 18.20 19.09
N GLN A 816 18.49 17.36 19.73
CA GLN A 816 18.03 16.41 20.76
C GLN A 816 16.92 15.41 20.35
N LYS A 817 17.25 14.50 19.40
CA LYS A 817 16.79 13.09 19.33
C LYS A 817 17.98 12.18 18.96
N PRO A 818 18.02 10.87 19.32
CA PRO A 818 17.01 9.99 19.93
C PRO A 818 17.38 9.51 21.37
N ASN A 819 17.80 10.41 22.25
CA ASN A 819 18.42 10.11 23.55
C ASN A 819 17.53 10.46 24.79
N TYR A 820 16.20 10.55 24.65
CA TYR A 820 15.41 11.48 25.47
C TYR A 820 14.66 10.93 26.69
N GLN A 821 15.46 10.96 27.77
CA GLN A 821 15.14 11.16 29.18
C GLN A 821 15.00 9.91 30.05
N LEU A 822 15.59 10.03 31.24
CA LEU A 822 15.58 9.04 32.32
C LEU A 822 14.16 8.92 32.89
N SER A 823 13.65 7.70 33.03
CA SER A 823 12.55 7.45 33.97
C SER A 823 13.06 7.66 35.41
N PHE A 824 12.20 8.18 36.29
CA PHE A 824 12.63 8.71 37.58
C PHE A 824 12.66 7.62 38.68
N VAL A 825 13.63 6.69 38.59
CA VAL A 825 13.76 5.55 39.52
C VAL A 825 14.31 5.99 40.89
N GLY A 826 13.43 6.60 41.70
CA GLY A 826 13.64 6.84 43.12
C GLY A 826 14.72 7.87 43.47
N THR A 827 15.30 7.74 44.68
CA THR A 827 16.18 8.76 45.27
C THR A 827 17.67 8.61 44.92
N GLN A 828 18.02 7.81 43.91
CA GLN A 828 19.40 7.64 43.45
C GLN A 828 19.73 8.61 42.31
N ARG A 829 20.95 9.17 42.32
CA ARG A 829 21.40 10.14 41.31
C ARG A 829 22.06 9.44 40.14
N TYR A 830 21.28 9.20 39.09
CA TYR A 830 21.83 8.88 37.77
C TYR A 830 22.75 10.02 37.29
N GLN A 831 23.84 9.65 36.61
CA GLN A 831 24.65 10.61 35.87
C GLN A 831 24.04 10.80 34.47
N PRO A 832 24.12 12.01 33.88
CA PRO A 832 23.74 12.18 32.47
C PRO A 832 24.63 11.29 31.60
N ALA A 833 24.05 10.70 30.56
CA ALA A 833 24.76 9.83 29.64
C ALA A 833 25.94 10.57 28.98
N GLY A 834 27.09 9.89 28.89
CA GLY A 834 28.26 10.39 28.17
C GLY A 834 28.23 9.91 26.73
N GLU A 835 28.37 10.82 25.77
CA GLU A 835 28.59 10.47 24.37
C GLU A 835 29.99 9.87 24.19
N ASN A 836 30.05 8.62 23.73
CA ASN A 836 31.27 8.00 23.22
C ASN A 836 30.92 7.41 21.85
N ASN A 837 31.58 7.91 20.80
CA ASN A 837 31.34 7.51 19.40
C ASN A 837 29.85 7.54 18.97
N GLY A 838 29.07 8.50 19.48
CA GLY A 838 27.66 8.69 19.11
C GLY A 838 26.64 7.80 19.85
N ARG A 839 27.09 6.78 20.60
CA ARG A 839 26.20 5.91 21.40
C ARG A 839 25.97 6.48 22.79
N GLN A 840 24.77 6.27 23.34
CA GLN A 840 24.44 6.66 24.72
C GLN A 840 24.46 5.49 25.69
N TYR A 841 24.91 5.83 26.91
CA TYR A 841 25.15 4.91 28.01
C TYR A 841 24.41 5.39 29.27
N PHE A 842 23.37 4.66 29.68
CA PHE A 842 22.74 4.82 30.99
C PHE A 842 23.48 3.97 32.03
N ASN A 843 23.43 4.36 33.31
CA ASN A 843 24.42 3.95 34.31
C ASN A 843 23.76 3.74 35.68
N SER A 844 23.58 2.48 36.09
CA SER A 844 23.09 2.09 37.43
C SER A 844 24.27 1.75 38.37
N ASP A 845 24.04 1.42 39.64
CA ASP A 845 25.14 0.96 40.51
C ASP A 845 25.83 -0.33 40.00
N TYR A 846 25.16 -1.12 39.15
CA TYR A 846 25.57 -2.49 38.77
C TYR A 846 25.76 -2.73 37.26
N CYS A 847 25.17 -1.92 36.38
CA CYS A 847 25.22 -2.09 34.92
C CYS A 847 25.45 -0.77 34.18
N TYR A 848 25.83 -0.89 32.91
CA TYR A 848 25.54 0.11 31.88
C TYR A 848 24.44 -0.42 30.96
N TYR A 849 23.66 0.48 30.36
CA TYR A 849 22.71 0.16 29.29
C TYR A 849 23.10 1.01 28.08
N GLU A 850 23.56 0.36 27.01
CA GLU A 850 23.87 0.97 25.71
C GLU A 850 22.60 0.89 24.85
N PHE A 851 22.14 2.02 24.28
CA PHE A 851 21.03 1.96 23.30
C PHE A 851 21.50 1.20 22.06
N ASP A 852 20.66 0.28 21.58
CA ASP A 852 20.98 -0.59 20.46
C ASP A 852 20.18 -0.22 19.21
N ALA A 853 18.84 -0.31 19.31
CA ALA A 853 17.92 -0.25 18.18
C ALA A 853 16.53 0.24 18.61
N TRP A 854 15.72 0.66 17.62
CA TRP A 854 14.27 0.69 17.77
C TRP A 854 13.68 -0.57 17.15
N CYS A 855 12.70 -1.19 17.82
CA CYS A 855 12.04 -2.41 17.36
C CYS A 855 10.54 -2.19 17.16
N VAL A 856 9.96 -2.95 16.22
CA VAL A 856 8.52 -2.90 15.89
C VAL A 856 7.65 -3.76 16.81
N ASP A 857 8.27 -4.58 17.64
CA ASP A 857 7.64 -5.48 18.61
C ASP A 857 8.04 -5.18 20.06
N GLU A 858 7.20 -5.59 21.01
CA GLU A 858 7.43 -5.37 22.44
C GLU A 858 8.52 -6.29 23.04
N ALA A 859 8.81 -7.43 22.41
CA ALA A 859 9.87 -8.35 22.85
C ALA A 859 11.28 -7.89 22.43
N LEU A 860 11.37 -6.85 21.60
CA LEU A 860 12.60 -6.22 21.11
C LEU A 860 13.42 -7.12 20.19
N LEU A 861 12.75 -7.89 19.33
CA LEU A 861 13.38 -8.81 18.38
C LEU A 861 13.66 -8.09 17.06
N TYR A 862 12.64 -7.49 16.43
CA TYR A 862 12.67 -7.05 15.04
C TYR A 862 12.96 -5.55 14.95
N GLU A 863 14.17 -5.21 14.50
CA GLU A 863 14.68 -3.84 14.37
C GLU A 863 14.04 -3.06 13.22
N VAL A 864 13.89 -1.74 13.38
CA VAL A 864 13.54 -0.82 12.29
C VAL A 864 14.81 -0.55 11.48
N GLN A 865 14.79 -0.95 10.22
CA GLN A 865 15.88 -0.72 9.27
C GLN A 865 15.75 0.67 8.64
N PRO A 866 16.85 1.27 8.13
CA PRO A 866 16.81 2.58 7.47
C PRO A 866 15.78 2.68 6.33
N GLU A 867 15.69 1.61 5.54
CA GLU A 867 14.87 1.42 4.34
C GLU A 867 13.39 1.11 4.59
N ASP A 868 12.97 0.91 5.85
CA ASP A 868 11.56 0.64 6.17
C ASP A 868 10.61 1.76 5.72
N SER A 869 9.59 1.42 4.93
CA SER A 869 8.47 2.31 4.63
C SER A 869 7.20 1.90 5.39
N PHE A 870 6.52 2.87 5.99
CA PHE A 870 5.30 2.64 6.77
C PHE A 870 4.16 3.54 6.28
N ARG A 871 2.98 2.96 6.08
CA ARG A 871 1.79 3.65 5.56
C ARG A 871 0.74 3.97 6.63
N PHE A 872 1.03 3.69 7.90
CA PHE A 872 0.11 3.79 9.03
C PHE A 872 0.86 4.20 10.32
N ASP A 873 0.15 4.79 11.29
CA ASP A 873 0.67 5.05 12.64
C ASP A 873 1.30 3.76 13.23
N ILE A 874 2.55 3.86 13.71
CA ILE A 874 3.37 2.73 14.20
C ILE A 874 3.94 3.02 15.59
N ARG A 875 4.01 1.98 16.43
CA ARG A 875 4.60 2.03 17.77
C ARG A 875 5.98 1.38 17.79
N LEU A 876 6.99 2.08 18.29
CA LEU A 876 8.37 1.59 18.37
C LEU A 876 8.82 1.42 19.82
N TYR A 877 9.58 0.36 20.07
CA TYR A 877 10.06 -0.05 21.39
C TYR A 877 11.60 -0.04 21.43
N PRO A 878 12.25 0.54 22.45
CA PRO A 878 13.71 0.71 22.46
C PRO A 878 14.45 -0.54 22.98
N ARG A 879 15.36 -1.08 22.16
CA ARG A 879 16.27 -2.18 22.49
C ARG A 879 17.56 -1.65 23.13
N TYR A 880 18.05 -2.32 24.16
CA TYR A 880 19.25 -1.95 24.90
C TYR A 880 20.18 -3.14 25.14
N LYS A 881 21.49 -2.90 25.03
CA LYS A 881 22.54 -3.84 25.44
C LYS A 881 22.90 -3.60 26.92
N VAL A 882 22.62 -4.59 27.77
CA VAL A 882 22.87 -4.56 29.22
C VAL A 882 24.27 -5.08 29.50
N ILE A 883 25.17 -4.18 29.93
CA ILE A 883 26.58 -4.48 30.18
C ILE A 883 26.81 -4.55 31.69
N ASN A 884 27.10 -5.75 32.20
CA ASN A 884 27.35 -5.94 33.63
C ASN A 884 28.69 -5.34 34.07
N LYS A 885 28.67 -4.50 35.12
CA LYS A 885 29.90 -3.93 35.68
C LYS A 885 30.68 -5.01 36.44
N VAL A 886 31.98 -5.07 36.20
CA VAL A 886 32.91 -5.78 37.07
C VAL A 886 32.87 -5.14 38.46
N ALA A 887 32.40 -5.88 39.47
CA ALA A 887 32.37 -5.41 40.85
C ALA A 887 33.79 -4.98 41.30
N PRO A 888 34.01 -3.74 41.76
CA PRO A 888 35.32 -3.30 42.22
C PRO A 888 35.72 -4.14 43.44
N GLY A 889 36.80 -4.90 43.28
CA GLY A 889 37.06 -6.11 44.07
C GLY A 889 37.06 -5.93 45.60
N GLN A 890 36.41 -6.89 46.28
CA GLN A 890 36.49 -7.12 47.72
C GLN A 890 37.49 -8.24 48.05
#